data_AF-A0AAE0LS01-F1
#
_entry.id   AF-A0AAE0LS01-F1
#
_cell.length_a   1.000
_cell.length_b   1.000
_cell.length_c   1.000
_cell.angle_alpha   90.00
_cell.angle_beta   90.00
_cell.angle_gamma   90.00
#
_symmetry.space_group_name_H-M   'P 1'
#
loop_
_entity.id
_entity.type
_entity.pdbx_description
1 polymer ?
#
loop_
_entity_poly.entity_id
_entity_poly.type
_entity_poly.pdbx_seq_one_letter_code
_entity_poly.pdbx_strand_id
1 'polypeptide(L)'
;MALIQREENGADGKRVVGKSAVLHRDLGYDFLPLLGGEGNHLVLGDGRRIFDASGGAAVGCIGWGNERVARAVMRQMMAIPYCSTVFYTTKAQEDICRYLVDSTNGNMSRAYIVNSGSEAMEAAVKLARQYFLELSPAQNKRTRFISRNQSYHGITLGALAIGGHAYRRAKFEPLLMKNVSKVSPCNAFRGRKTDETNEEYVARLVQELDDQFQAVGPDTVCAFIAEPVVGAALGCVPSVPGYFKAVQAVCQKYGALLIFDEVMCGMGRTGTLHAWEQEGVVPDIQTIGKALGGGYQPVAGVLASRKVVDVLEKGSSVFVHGHTYQGHPAGCAGALEVQRIIREENLLENVQAMGELLSRRLQERLGAHPNVGNIRGRGLFWGIEFVADKETMNPFPVGDRVALTICERGLAKEYGISVYPGTGSADGINGDHIIISPAYNVRSEEIDISSRPIALVVIVAEAEKISMAVGVTNGRHAADEEARAEVDVLNSRLEKTTQLTKKIQACLGRLEATGKSVRDVAGPLNGETKRLQILGNNIESVLSSIERLRQPADSKNDEEQIIRMGPDKAGLPNYLASIKRLNKALSDMKASNLRSTQQTVAELQRLVKLGNTQLENSFDKLLRNETPRAIEPLHFITKNKPFPVLSQDKFARLGLMNSFVAGVYRQSGGAAPQESPIAKIYIEIRSQYLSSALVNLATASTSTAKKKNPDAIYRAGTSGIGTYAQAMEGLFVSEYENICNIFTRDDWGPVFEATCQPSLVELGRTLRELNGHIKAHMTTDCYLAYEIVEILSELSSNLERRTGELKNPLAASLKPVRETAKSSLPELLDDTKRRVNGLQTLPLDGAPIPIVSETMKRLQTMVDFLRPISSIMVSLGDGGWKSASTSRGGGGDAVPSLASFDIGADGKEIFAHYCTDTIEALMLALDARARLLLQKKPVMGVFLANSVTIIDRMIQTSELAGLLDGRLVALETWRKKAASFYADSTKDVSMHLFDVIHTGRGGGGGRPTSGQGGAMVIDSASILKGLGSKDKESIKGKFSAFNASFDDMVLRHKGYSMEREVRQMFAKDMQTMIEPLYNRFWDRYHEVDKGKGKYVKYDKSAIAAVFLTLY
;
A
#
# COMPACT_ATOMS: atom_id res chain seq x y z
N MET A 1 -0.12 24.77 4.62
CA MET A 1 -1.59 24.86 4.52
C MET A 1 -2.02 25.50 3.18
N ALA A 2 -1.52 25.00 2.04
CA ALA A 2 -2.04 25.38 0.72
C ALA A 2 -1.60 24.33 -0.31
N LEU A 3 -2.56 23.53 -0.78
CA LEU A 3 -2.67 22.90 -2.11
C LEU A 3 -3.76 21.82 -1.99
N ILE A 4 -5.02 22.26 -2.09
CA ILE A 4 -6.13 21.34 -2.37
C ILE A 4 -6.70 21.80 -3.71
N GLN A 5 -6.41 21.01 -4.75
CA GLN A 5 -7.03 21.12 -6.06
C GLN A 5 -8.55 21.01 -5.89
N ARG A 6 -9.27 22.01 -6.40
CA ARG A 6 -10.72 21.92 -6.61
C ARG A 6 -10.95 21.05 -7.85
N GLU A 7 -11.49 19.85 -7.67
CA GLU A 7 -12.07 19.07 -8.76
C GLU A 7 -13.51 19.53 -9.05
N GLU A 8 -13.88 19.46 -10.32
CA GLU A 8 -15.08 20.03 -10.95
C GLU A 8 -16.38 19.40 -10.42
N ASN A 9 -17.38 20.24 -10.12
CA ASN A 9 -18.74 19.81 -9.79
C ASN A 9 -19.55 19.65 -11.10
N GLY A 10 -20.01 18.42 -11.38
CA GLY A 10 -21.06 18.16 -12.37
C GLY A 10 -22.44 18.61 -11.87
N ALA A 11 -23.36 18.83 -12.82
CA ALA A 11 -24.62 19.55 -12.66
C ALA A 11 -25.69 18.92 -11.73
N ASP A 12 -25.41 17.79 -11.06
CA ASP A 12 -26.41 17.06 -10.24
C ASP A 12 -26.00 16.85 -8.76
N GLY A 13 -24.93 17.47 -8.27
CA GLY A 13 -24.57 17.44 -6.83
C GLY A 13 -24.15 16.07 -6.26
N LYS A 14 -24.35 14.94 -6.98
CA LYS A 14 -23.74 13.65 -6.65
C LYS A 14 -22.27 13.68 -7.10
N ARG A 15 -21.37 13.72 -6.11
CA ARG A 15 -19.92 13.53 -6.33
C ARG A 15 -19.72 12.12 -6.90
N VAL A 16 -19.46 12.01 -8.21
CA VAL A 16 -19.09 10.74 -8.84
C VAL A 16 -17.67 10.40 -8.39
N VAL A 17 -17.53 9.92 -7.16
CA VAL A 17 -16.29 9.30 -6.71
C VAL A 17 -16.25 7.96 -7.42
N GLY A 18 -15.35 7.81 -8.41
CA GLY A 18 -15.09 6.49 -8.99
C GLY A 18 -14.81 5.47 -7.88
N LYS A 19 -15.17 4.19 -8.08
CA LYS A 19 -14.95 3.14 -7.07
C LYS A 19 -13.55 3.28 -6.46
N SER A 20 -13.48 3.46 -5.13
CA SER A 20 -12.22 3.64 -4.41
C SER A 20 -11.26 2.51 -4.75
N ALA A 21 -10.04 2.85 -5.17
CA ALA A 21 -8.98 1.87 -5.37
C ALA A 21 -8.43 1.33 -4.04
N VAL A 22 -8.82 1.93 -2.91
CA VAL A 22 -8.45 1.48 -1.57
C VAL A 22 -9.31 0.28 -1.20
N LEU A 23 -8.66 -0.83 -0.83
CA LEU A 23 -9.33 -1.97 -0.22
C LEU A 23 -9.72 -1.62 1.23
N HIS A 24 -10.83 -0.90 1.36
CA HIS A 24 -11.37 -0.56 2.68
C HIS A 24 -11.77 -1.82 3.45
N ARG A 25 -11.70 -1.75 4.78
CA ARG A 25 -12.13 -2.85 5.66
C ARG A 25 -13.61 -3.20 5.50
N ASP A 26 -14.40 -2.21 5.10
CA ASP A 26 -15.78 -2.36 4.63
C ASP A 26 -15.85 -1.74 3.24
N LEU A 27 -16.12 -2.55 2.22
CA LEU A 27 -16.18 -2.10 0.82
C LEU A 27 -17.50 -1.42 0.46
N GLY A 28 -18.52 -1.52 1.34
CA GLY A 28 -19.81 -0.87 1.16
C GLY A 28 -19.95 0.44 1.93
N TYR A 29 -18.93 0.86 2.69
CA TYR A 29 -18.99 2.06 3.51
C TYR A 29 -18.32 3.25 2.85
N ASP A 30 -19.04 4.37 2.75
CA ASP A 30 -18.50 5.65 2.28
C ASP A 30 -17.76 6.39 3.39
N PHE A 31 -16.44 6.21 3.44
CA PHE A 31 -15.60 6.85 4.45
C PHE A 31 -15.48 8.36 4.24
N LEU A 32 -15.62 9.12 5.34
CA LEU A 32 -15.44 10.57 5.33
C LEU A 32 -13.96 10.93 5.12
N PRO A 33 -13.61 11.74 4.10
CA PRO A 33 -12.21 12.14 3.89
C PRO A 33 -11.74 13.05 5.02
N LEU A 34 -10.51 12.81 5.51
CA LEU A 34 -9.85 13.63 6.52
C LEU A 34 -8.84 14.59 5.84
N LEU A 35 -8.92 15.89 6.11
CA LEU A 35 -8.00 16.91 5.57
C LEU A 35 -6.79 17.16 6.46
N GLY A 36 -6.91 16.89 7.76
CA GLY A 36 -5.84 17.08 8.72
C GLY A 36 -6.33 16.95 10.16
N GLY A 37 -5.45 17.29 11.10
CA GLY A 37 -5.79 17.39 12.51
C GLY A 37 -5.06 18.57 13.15
N GLU A 38 -5.68 19.18 14.16
CA GLU A 38 -5.18 20.32 14.90
C GLU A 38 -5.50 20.15 16.39
N GLY A 39 -4.46 19.97 17.22
CA GLY A 39 -4.63 19.68 18.63
C GLY A 39 -5.48 18.43 18.84
N ASN A 40 -6.55 18.53 19.63
CA ASN A 40 -7.45 17.41 19.94
C ASN A 40 -8.56 17.20 18.91
N HIS A 41 -8.44 17.78 17.71
CA HIS A 41 -9.50 17.75 16.71
C HIS A 41 -9.02 17.22 15.36
N LEU A 42 -9.91 16.47 14.70
CA LEU A 42 -9.83 16.03 13.31
C LEU A 42 -10.60 17.02 12.42
N VAL A 43 -10.06 17.34 11.25
CA VAL A 43 -10.69 18.23 10.26
C VAL A 43 -11.13 17.40 9.07
N LEU A 44 -12.44 17.28 8.88
CA LEU A 44 -13.04 16.52 7.78
C LEU A 44 -13.05 17.31 6.46
N GLY A 45 -13.24 16.61 5.35
CA GLY A 45 -13.33 17.17 3.98
C GLY A 45 -14.45 18.19 3.77
N ASP A 46 -15.47 18.16 4.62
CA ASP A 46 -16.58 19.12 4.64
C ASP A 46 -16.37 20.29 5.60
N GLY A 47 -15.17 20.41 6.19
CA GLY A 47 -14.78 21.46 7.11
C GLY A 47 -15.22 21.25 8.57
N ARG A 48 -15.96 20.19 8.90
CA ARG A 48 -16.31 19.87 10.29
C ARG A 48 -15.04 19.57 11.11
N ARG A 49 -14.98 20.14 12.31
CA ARG A 49 -13.99 19.81 13.34
C ARG A 49 -14.62 18.80 14.29
N ILE A 50 -14.04 17.61 14.35
CA ILE A 50 -14.50 16.52 15.23
C ILE A 50 -13.51 16.41 16.37
N PHE A 51 -13.98 16.51 17.62
CA PHE A 51 -13.16 16.23 18.79
C PHE A 51 -12.77 14.75 18.77
N ASP A 52 -11.48 14.48 18.78
CA ASP A 52 -10.95 13.13 18.74
C ASP A 52 -10.86 12.55 20.15
N ALA A 53 -11.99 12.05 20.64
CA ALA A 53 -12.03 11.33 21.91
C ALA A 53 -11.50 9.91 21.78
N SER A 54 -11.02 9.48 20.61
CA SER A 54 -10.53 8.11 20.37
C SER A 54 -9.00 8.05 20.19
N GLY A 55 -8.39 9.11 19.67
CA GLY A 55 -7.02 9.06 19.15
C GLY A 55 -6.86 8.03 18.03
N GLY A 56 -7.94 7.76 17.28
CA GLY A 56 -8.09 6.57 16.44
C GLY A 56 -8.19 5.30 17.28
N ALA A 57 -7.28 4.34 17.08
CA ALA A 57 -7.17 3.17 17.94
C ALA A 57 -6.24 3.46 19.13
N ALA A 58 -6.53 4.53 19.90
CA ALA A 58 -5.77 5.09 21.02
C ALA A 58 -4.31 5.52 20.68
N VAL A 59 -4.05 5.85 19.42
CA VAL A 59 -2.72 6.18 18.88
C VAL A 59 -2.31 7.61 19.23
N GLY A 60 -3.19 8.59 18.94
CA GLY A 60 -2.92 10.01 19.14
C GLY A 60 -2.85 10.36 20.62
N CYS A 61 -1.64 10.49 21.17
CA CYS A 61 -1.42 10.75 22.59
C CYS A 61 -1.11 12.22 22.91
N ILE A 62 -0.62 13.02 21.95
CA ILE A 62 -0.31 14.45 22.16
C ILE A 62 -1.13 15.36 21.24
N GLY A 63 -2.21 14.81 20.66
CA GLY A 63 -2.98 15.47 19.62
C GLY A 63 -2.25 15.54 18.27
N TRP A 64 -2.80 16.31 17.36
CA TRP A 64 -2.42 16.39 15.95
C TRP A 64 -1.75 17.72 15.61
N GLY A 65 -0.82 17.70 14.63
CA GLY A 65 -0.17 18.91 14.12
C GLY A 65 1.01 19.43 14.96
N ASN A 66 1.61 18.61 15.82
CA ASN A 66 2.78 19.03 16.62
C ASN A 66 4.02 19.24 15.74
N GLU A 67 4.45 20.49 15.59
CA GLU A 67 5.60 20.85 14.76
C GLU A 67 6.94 20.33 15.30
N ARG A 68 7.10 20.14 16.63
CA ARG A 68 8.36 19.64 17.19
C ARG A 68 8.66 18.24 16.67
N VAL A 69 7.64 17.37 16.69
CA VAL A 69 7.75 15.99 16.18
C VAL A 69 7.97 16.00 14.67
N ALA A 70 7.20 16.79 13.92
CA ALA A 70 7.37 16.91 12.47
C ALA A 70 8.80 17.35 12.09
N ARG A 71 9.36 18.35 12.78
CA ARG A 71 10.73 18.81 12.56
C ARG A 71 11.77 17.75 12.97
N ALA A 72 11.54 16.98 14.03
CA ALA A 72 12.44 15.91 14.44
C ALA A 72 12.51 14.80 13.37
N VAL A 73 11.36 14.37 12.86
CA VAL A 73 11.25 13.40 11.76
C VAL A 73 11.91 13.95 10.49
N MET A 74 11.62 15.19 10.10
CA MET A 74 12.20 15.82 8.93
C MET A 74 13.73 15.92 9.02
N ARG A 75 14.27 16.37 10.17
CA ARG A 75 15.72 16.42 10.39
C ARG A 75 16.37 15.05 10.24
N GLN A 76 15.74 14.00 10.79
CA GLN A 76 16.27 12.64 10.67
C GLN A 76 16.22 12.13 9.23
N MET A 77 15.13 12.37 8.51
CA MET A 77 14.98 11.98 7.10
C MET A 77 16.01 12.67 6.19
N MET A 78 16.31 13.95 6.44
CA MET A 78 17.34 14.70 5.71
C MET A 78 18.77 14.25 6.05
N ALA A 79 18.98 13.64 7.21
CA ALA A 79 20.28 13.10 7.60
C ALA A 79 20.49 11.69 7.04
N ILE A 80 19.70 10.72 7.51
CA ILE A 80 19.73 9.32 7.08
C ILE A 80 18.30 8.77 7.18
N PRO A 81 17.62 8.53 6.05
CA PRO A 81 16.24 8.02 6.06
C PRO A 81 16.17 6.53 6.38
N TYR A 82 17.20 5.75 6.04
CA TYR A 82 17.25 4.30 6.21
C TYR A 82 18.59 3.83 6.79
N CYS A 83 18.55 2.89 7.73
CA CYS A 83 19.73 2.29 8.34
C CYS A 83 19.56 0.77 8.43
N SER A 84 20.46 0.00 7.81
CA SER A 84 20.46 -1.45 7.95
C SER A 84 21.05 -1.85 9.31
N THR A 85 20.21 -2.38 10.20
CA THR A 85 20.58 -2.78 11.56
C THR A 85 21.52 -4.00 11.61
N VAL A 86 21.81 -4.62 10.46
CA VAL A 86 22.81 -5.69 10.35
C VAL A 86 24.22 -5.15 10.55
N PHE A 87 24.48 -3.92 10.09
CA PHE A 87 25.83 -3.35 10.06
C PHE A 87 25.95 -2.02 10.80
N TYR A 88 24.85 -1.28 10.93
CA TYR A 88 24.86 0.11 11.38
C TYR A 88 23.79 0.38 12.44
N THR A 89 24.04 1.39 13.26
CA THR A 89 23.07 1.99 14.18
C THR A 89 22.95 3.49 13.91
N THR A 90 21.92 4.13 14.45
CA THR A 90 21.75 5.58 14.40
C THR A 90 21.61 6.17 15.79
N LYS A 91 22.02 7.43 15.95
CA LYS A 91 21.81 8.15 17.21
C LYS A 91 20.35 8.17 17.65
N ALA A 92 19.41 8.34 16.70
CA ALA A 92 17.98 8.33 17.00
C ALA A 92 17.53 6.99 17.60
N GLN A 93 17.99 5.87 17.05
CA GLN A 93 17.69 4.53 17.56
C GLN A 93 18.33 4.28 18.94
N GLU A 94 19.61 4.63 19.12
CA GLU A 94 20.29 4.49 20.41
C GLU A 94 19.64 5.36 21.51
N ASP A 95 19.31 6.61 21.19
CA ASP A 95 18.73 7.56 22.14
C ASP A 95 17.33 7.12 22.59
N ILE A 96 16.46 6.64 21.68
CA ILE A 96 15.14 6.14 22.07
C ILE A 96 15.24 4.83 22.86
N CYS A 97 16.11 3.89 22.46
CA CYS A 97 16.31 2.65 23.20
C CYS A 97 16.82 2.92 24.62
N ARG A 98 17.77 3.86 24.78
CA ARG A 98 18.26 4.27 26.09
C ARG A 98 17.17 4.93 26.93
N TYR A 99 16.43 5.89 26.36
CA TYR A 99 15.31 6.53 27.05
C TYR A 99 14.30 5.51 27.60
N LEU A 100 13.92 4.52 26.77
CA LEU A 100 12.96 3.48 27.15
C LEU A 100 13.50 2.51 28.21
N VAL A 101 14.79 2.18 28.18
CA VAL A 101 15.40 1.32 29.21
C VAL A 101 15.52 2.07 30.53
N ASP A 102 16.01 3.31 30.49
CA ASP A 102 16.19 4.16 31.67
C ASP A 102 14.85 4.44 32.37
N SER A 103 13.75 4.58 31.61
CA SER A 103 12.42 4.83 32.17
C SER A 103 11.87 3.67 33.00
N THR A 104 12.48 2.49 32.93
CA THR A 104 12.07 1.32 33.72
C THR A 104 12.77 1.24 35.09
N ASN A 105 13.61 2.23 35.44
CA ASN A 105 14.38 2.25 36.69
C ASN A 105 15.27 1.00 36.86
N GLY A 106 15.88 0.52 35.77
CA GLY A 106 16.80 -0.62 35.78
C GLY A 106 16.14 -2.00 35.70
N ASN A 107 14.80 -2.08 35.59
CA ASN A 107 14.07 -3.34 35.45
C ASN A 107 14.25 -4.01 34.08
N MET A 108 14.29 -3.20 33.01
CA MET A 108 14.59 -3.64 31.65
C MET A 108 16.03 -3.29 31.28
N SER A 109 16.60 -3.99 30.30
CA SER A 109 18.03 -3.86 29.96
C SER A 109 18.31 -3.60 28.48
N ARG A 110 17.42 -4.03 27.58
CA ARG A 110 17.52 -3.81 26.13
C ARG A 110 16.15 -3.47 25.56
N ALA A 111 16.15 -2.65 24.52
CA ALA A 111 14.98 -2.34 23.71
C ALA A 111 15.25 -2.71 22.25
N TYR A 112 14.23 -3.24 21.57
CA TYR A 112 14.24 -3.65 20.17
C TYR A 112 13.07 -2.96 19.46
N ILE A 113 13.36 -2.16 18.42
CA ILE A 113 12.39 -1.27 17.78
C ILE A 113 11.90 -1.82 16.45
N VAL A 114 10.58 -1.78 16.24
CA VAL A 114 9.87 -2.25 15.03
C VAL A 114 8.79 -1.23 14.63
N ASN A 115 8.00 -1.52 13.60
CA ASN A 115 7.08 -0.52 13.03
C ASN A 115 5.62 -0.68 13.48
N SER A 116 5.26 -1.84 14.03
CA SER A 116 3.90 -2.13 14.48
C SER A 116 3.86 -3.01 15.72
N GLY A 117 2.76 -2.94 16.48
CA GLY A 117 2.57 -3.80 17.65
C GLY A 117 2.47 -5.29 17.30
N SER A 118 1.99 -5.62 16.09
CA SER A 118 1.98 -7.01 15.63
C SER A 118 3.41 -7.54 15.40
N GLU A 119 4.29 -6.74 14.80
CA GLU A 119 5.72 -7.08 14.72
C GLU A 119 6.35 -7.24 16.11
N ALA A 120 6.02 -6.35 17.05
CA ALA A 120 6.56 -6.43 18.41
C ALA A 120 6.13 -7.73 19.11
N MET A 121 4.90 -8.18 18.88
CA MET A 121 4.41 -9.46 19.41
C MET A 121 5.11 -10.67 18.77
N GLU A 122 5.31 -10.66 17.45
CA GLU A 122 6.09 -11.70 16.75
C GLU A 122 7.53 -11.77 17.29
N ALA A 123 8.15 -10.62 17.54
CA ALA A 123 9.46 -10.52 18.17
C ALA A 123 9.45 -11.08 19.60
N ALA A 124 8.49 -10.69 20.44
CA ALA A 124 8.40 -11.15 21.83
C ALA A 124 8.21 -12.67 21.95
N VAL A 125 7.35 -13.26 21.12
CA VAL A 125 7.12 -14.71 21.06
C VAL A 125 8.38 -15.46 20.66
N LYS A 126 9.12 -14.97 19.64
CA LYS A 126 10.38 -15.57 19.20
C LYS A 126 11.49 -15.39 20.23
N LEU A 127 11.58 -14.23 20.88
CA LEU A 127 12.54 -13.97 21.96
C LEU A 127 12.31 -14.92 23.14
N ALA A 128 11.05 -15.11 23.53
CA ALA A 128 10.69 -16.05 24.59
C ALA A 128 11.07 -17.49 24.22
N ARG A 129 10.83 -17.94 22.98
CA ARG A 129 11.28 -19.26 22.52
C ARG A 129 12.80 -19.38 22.53
N GLN A 130 13.51 -18.38 22.01
CA GLN A 130 14.97 -18.39 21.93
C GLN A 130 15.62 -18.41 23.32
N TYR A 131 15.07 -17.67 24.29
CA TYR A 131 15.51 -17.72 25.69
C TYR A 131 15.62 -19.17 26.21
N PHE A 132 14.59 -20.01 26.02
CA PHE A 132 14.63 -21.39 26.49
C PHE A 132 15.57 -22.31 25.68
N LEU A 133 15.81 -21.99 24.41
CA LEU A 133 16.78 -22.70 23.59
C LEU A 133 18.22 -22.39 24.00
N GLU A 134 18.46 -21.23 24.59
CA GLU A 134 19.80 -20.77 24.99
C GLU A 134 20.11 -20.92 26.48
N LEU A 135 19.16 -21.43 27.28
CA LEU A 135 19.45 -21.88 28.65
C LEU A 135 20.49 -23.00 28.65
N SER A 136 21.21 -23.14 29.77
CA SER A 136 22.11 -24.26 30.02
C SER A 136 21.67 -25.01 31.28
N PRO A 137 21.11 -26.24 31.16
CA PRO A 137 20.80 -26.96 29.91
C PRO A 137 19.60 -26.36 29.16
N ALA A 138 19.58 -26.52 27.83
CA ALA A 138 18.52 -26.00 26.97
C ALA A 138 17.18 -26.71 27.23
N GLN A 139 16.08 -25.96 27.23
CA GLN A 139 14.72 -26.48 27.42
C GLN A 139 13.96 -26.58 26.09
N ASN A 140 14.39 -27.50 25.23
CA ASN A 140 13.90 -27.63 23.85
C ASN A 140 12.38 -27.86 23.72
N LYS A 141 11.72 -28.44 24.74
CA LYS A 141 10.28 -28.70 24.75
C LYS A 141 9.40 -27.45 24.85
N ARG A 142 9.96 -26.33 25.32
CA ARG A 142 9.26 -25.04 25.50
C ARG A 142 8.82 -24.46 24.17
N THR A 143 7.62 -24.77 23.71
CA THR A 143 7.11 -24.36 22.40
C THR A 143 5.71 -23.75 22.48
N ARG A 144 5.03 -23.83 23.62
CA ARG A 144 3.63 -23.42 23.77
C ARG A 144 3.49 -22.05 24.41
N PHE A 145 2.36 -21.40 24.20
CA PHE A 145 2.02 -20.12 24.79
C PHE A 145 0.63 -20.17 25.42
N ILE A 146 0.44 -19.47 26.54
CA ILE A 146 -0.87 -19.29 27.17
C ILE A 146 -1.24 -17.81 27.10
N SER A 147 -2.47 -17.50 26.72
CA SER A 147 -3.00 -16.13 26.63
C SER A 147 -4.48 -16.13 27.04
N ARG A 148 -5.19 -15.02 26.90
CA ARG A 148 -6.59 -14.91 27.34
C ARG A 148 -7.60 -15.00 26.19
N ASN A 149 -8.81 -15.50 26.47
CA ASN A 149 -9.91 -15.64 25.50
C ASN A 149 -10.30 -14.29 24.86
N GLN A 150 -10.63 -13.25 25.61
CA GLN A 150 -10.94 -11.94 25.04
C GLN A 150 -9.70 -11.03 25.13
N SER A 151 -8.80 -11.17 24.16
CA SER A 151 -7.55 -10.41 24.06
C SER A 151 -7.22 -10.01 22.61
N TYR A 152 -6.44 -8.95 22.43
CA TYR A 152 -5.95 -8.53 21.12
C TYR A 152 -4.46 -8.24 21.14
N HIS A 153 -3.70 -9.10 20.45
CA HIS A 153 -2.23 -9.03 20.41
C HIS A 153 -1.66 -8.72 19.02
N GLY A 154 -2.52 -8.50 18.01
CA GLY A 154 -2.11 -8.16 16.65
C GLY A 154 -2.94 -8.84 15.56
N ILE A 155 -2.50 -8.69 14.30
CA ILE A 155 -3.21 -9.24 13.12
C ILE A 155 -2.31 -10.05 12.17
N THR A 156 -1.00 -10.11 12.41
CA THR A 156 -0.13 -11.12 11.74
C THR A 156 -0.48 -12.52 12.25
N LEU A 157 -0.16 -13.58 11.50
CA LEU A 157 -0.63 -14.93 11.85
C LEU A 157 -0.21 -15.40 13.25
N GLY A 158 1.03 -15.11 13.68
CA GLY A 158 1.50 -15.46 15.02
C GLY A 158 0.81 -14.62 16.09
N ALA A 159 0.82 -13.30 15.92
CA ALA A 159 0.16 -12.36 16.84
C ALA A 159 -1.36 -12.60 16.96
N LEU A 160 -2.03 -12.96 15.85
CA LEU A 160 -3.45 -13.31 15.80
C LEU A 160 -3.73 -14.65 16.50
N ALA A 161 -2.81 -15.62 16.39
CA ALA A 161 -2.89 -16.87 17.14
C ALA A 161 -2.75 -16.64 18.66
N ILE A 162 -1.90 -15.69 19.08
CA ILE A 162 -1.79 -15.23 20.47
C ILE A 162 -3.01 -14.40 20.90
N GLY A 163 -3.61 -13.61 20.02
CA GLY A 163 -4.87 -12.91 20.26
C GLY A 163 -6.05 -13.88 20.47
N GLY A 164 -7.08 -13.45 21.17
CA GLY A 164 -8.28 -14.26 21.43
C GLY A 164 -9.57 -13.69 20.80
N HIS A 165 -9.49 -12.55 20.12
CA HIS A 165 -10.64 -11.92 19.47
C HIS A 165 -11.31 -12.83 18.40
N ALA A 166 -12.39 -13.50 18.78
CA ALA A 166 -13.01 -14.59 18.00
C ALA A 166 -13.38 -14.18 16.57
N TYR A 167 -14.07 -13.04 16.40
CA TYR A 167 -14.44 -12.52 15.08
C TYR A 167 -13.24 -12.36 14.13
N ARG A 168 -12.12 -11.81 14.62
CA ARG A 168 -10.92 -11.59 13.80
C ARG A 168 -10.17 -12.88 13.47
N ARG A 169 -10.31 -13.90 14.32
CA ARG A 169 -9.67 -15.21 14.14
C ARG A 169 -10.45 -16.15 13.23
N ALA A 170 -11.79 -16.10 13.26
CA ALA A 170 -12.68 -17.12 12.70
C ALA A 170 -12.34 -17.53 11.26
N LYS A 171 -12.05 -16.57 10.37
CA LYS A 171 -11.72 -16.85 8.96
C LYS A 171 -10.34 -17.49 8.75
N PHE A 172 -9.45 -17.36 9.72
CA PHE A 172 -8.04 -17.75 9.60
C PHE A 172 -7.67 -18.94 10.48
N GLU A 173 -8.61 -19.49 11.27
CA GLU A 173 -8.30 -20.57 12.23
C GLU A 173 -7.48 -21.74 11.66
N PRO A 174 -7.70 -22.21 10.42
CA PRO A 174 -6.86 -23.25 9.83
C PRO A 174 -5.37 -22.86 9.70
N LEU A 175 -5.07 -21.57 9.57
CA LEU A 175 -3.72 -21.01 9.42
C LEU A 175 -3.05 -20.63 10.76
N LEU A 176 -3.82 -20.58 11.85
CA LEU A 176 -3.31 -20.15 13.15
C LEU A 176 -2.52 -21.26 13.85
N MET A 177 -1.46 -20.83 14.54
CA MET A 177 -0.61 -21.67 15.38
C MET A 177 -1.44 -22.50 16.40
N LYS A 178 -1.21 -23.82 16.44
CA LYS A 178 -1.95 -24.77 17.30
C LYS A 178 -1.34 -24.97 18.70
N ASN A 179 -0.17 -24.39 18.94
CA ASN A 179 0.56 -24.42 20.21
C ASN A 179 0.21 -23.24 21.13
N VAL A 180 -0.95 -22.62 20.95
CA VAL A 180 -1.45 -21.54 21.81
C VAL A 180 -2.73 -22.00 22.49
N SER A 181 -2.77 -21.94 23.82
CA SER A 181 -3.99 -22.17 24.60
C SER A 181 -4.47 -20.89 25.26
N LYS A 182 -5.73 -20.90 25.70
CA LYS A 182 -6.43 -19.74 26.24
C LYS A 182 -6.99 -20.05 27.63
N VAL A 183 -6.99 -19.03 28.48
CA VAL A 183 -7.68 -19.01 29.78
C VAL A 183 -8.64 -17.81 29.84
N SER A 184 -9.53 -17.81 30.83
CA SER A 184 -10.48 -16.73 31.05
C SER A 184 -9.77 -15.40 31.35
N PRO A 185 -10.30 -14.25 30.86
CA PRO A 185 -9.79 -12.95 31.27
C PRO A 185 -10.23 -12.59 32.69
N CYS A 186 -9.48 -11.70 33.32
CA CYS A 186 -9.92 -11.04 34.55
C CYS A 186 -10.91 -9.92 34.19
N ASN A 187 -12.21 -10.26 34.15
CA ASN A 187 -13.31 -9.34 33.90
C ASN A 187 -14.35 -9.51 35.02
N ALA A 188 -14.16 -8.81 36.14
CA ALA A 188 -15.01 -8.96 37.32
C ALA A 188 -16.48 -8.59 37.06
N PHE A 189 -16.79 -7.75 36.06
CA PHE A 189 -18.16 -7.40 35.73
C PHE A 189 -18.97 -8.62 35.27
N ARG A 190 -18.36 -9.54 34.50
CA ARG A 190 -19.06 -10.73 33.96
C ARG A 190 -18.61 -12.04 34.57
N GLY A 191 -17.34 -12.13 34.94
CA GLY A 191 -16.69 -13.37 35.34
C GLY A 191 -16.76 -13.65 36.84
N ARG A 192 -17.00 -12.64 37.69
CA ARG A 192 -17.11 -12.81 39.14
C ARG A 192 -18.52 -13.25 39.50
N LYS A 193 -18.66 -14.27 40.34
CA LYS A 193 -19.99 -14.70 40.83
C LYS A 193 -20.54 -13.70 41.84
N THR A 194 -21.86 -13.67 42.04
CA THR A 194 -22.54 -12.69 42.92
C THR A 194 -21.99 -12.70 44.35
N ASP A 195 -21.71 -13.89 44.89
CA ASP A 195 -21.22 -14.08 46.26
C ASP A 195 -19.69 -14.25 46.35
N GLU A 196 -18.96 -13.99 45.26
CA GLU A 196 -17.50 -14.16 45.19
C GLU A 196 -16.78 -12.83 45.44
N THR A 197 -15.87 -12.80 46.40
CA THR A 197 -14.96 -11.68 46.64
C THR A 197 -13.95 -11.52 45.49
N ASN A 198 -13.26 -10.39 45.41
CA ASN A 198 -12.22 -10.21 44.39
C ASN A 198 -11.07 -11.21 44.58
N GLU A 199 -10.74 -11.51 45.82
CA GLU A 199 -9.68 -12.44 46.21
C GLU A 199 -10.02 -13.88 45.79
N GLU A 200 -11.25 -14.33 46.02
CA GLU A 200 -11.73 -15.63 45.57
C GLU A 200 -11.79 -15.72 44.04
N TYR A 201 -12.22 -14.63 43.38
CA TYR A 201 -12.22 -14.55 41.92
C TYR A 201 -10.81 -14.69 41.33
N VAL A 202 -9.83 -13.98 41.91
CA VAL A 202 -8.42 -14.11 41.52
C VAL A 202 -7.94 -15.54 41.75
N ALA A 203 -8.22 -16.13 42.92
CA ALA A 203 -7.81 -17.49 43.23
C ALA A 203 -8.34 -18.50 42.19
N ARG A 204 -9.58 -18.35 41.75
CA ARG A 204 -10.17 -19.21 40.70
C ARG A 204 -9.50 -19.03 39.34
N LEU A 205 -9.22 -17.80 38.91
CA LEU A 205 -8.53 -17.56 37.63
C LEU A 205 -7.08 -18.06 37.66
N VAL A 206 -6.43 -17.97 38.82
CA VAL A 206 -5.07 -18.46 39.03
C VAL A 206 -5.04 -19.98 39.03
N GLN A 207 -6.05 -20.63 39.64
CA GLN A 207 -6.22 -22.08 39.56
C GLN A 207 -6.47 -22.53 38.11
N GLU A 208 -7.33 -21.84 37.36
CA GLU A 208 -7.54 -22.13 35.93
C GLU A 208 -6.23 -22.01 35.12
N LEU A 209 -5.40 -21.00 35.41
CA LEU A 209 -4.09 -20.87 34.78
C LEU A 209 -3.17 -22.03 35.15
N ASP A 210 -3.10 -22.40 36.43
CA ASP A 210 -2.32 -23.54 36.94
C ASP A 210 -2.73 -24.85 36.25
N ASP A 211 -4.04 -25.12 36.20
CA ASP A 211 -4.63 -26.28 35.54
C ASP A 211 -4.28 -26.29 34.05
N GLN A 212 -4.28 -25.13 33.39
CA GLN A 212 -3.93 -25.03 31.98
C GLN A 212 -2.43 -25.33 31.75
N PHE A 213 -1.53 -24.88 32.63
CA PHE A 213 -0.12 -25.26 32.57
C PHE A 213 0.04 -26.78 32.70
N GLN A 214 -0.68 -27.41 33.63
CA GLN A 214 -0.67 -28.87 33.80
C GLN A 214 -1.21 -29.59 32.55
N ALA A 215 -2.35 -29.14 32.01
CA ALA A 215 -3.02 -29.76 30.88
C ALA A 215 -2.17 -29.78 29.60
N VAL A 216 -1.41 -28.70 29.34
CA VAL A 216 -0.58 -28.61 28.12
C VAL A 216 0.85 -29.14 28.32
N GLY A 217 1.22 -29.50 29.54
CA GLY A 217 2.57 -29.87 29.94
C GLY A 217 3.35 -28.66 30.47
N PRO A 218 3.63 -28.58 31.79
CA PRO A 218 4.25 -27.41 32.40
C PRO A 218 5.65 -27.06 31.86
N ASP A 219 6.41 -28.07 31.41
CA ASP A 219 7.74 -27.93 30.81
C ASP A 219 7.70 -27.51 29.33
N THR A 220 6.51 -27.35 28.74
CA THR A 220 6.32 -27.01 27.32
C THR A 220 5.95 -25.55 27.08
N VAL A 221 5.59 -24.78 28.11
CA VAL A 221 5.08 -23.41 27.95
C VAL A 221 6.21 -22.38 28.01
N CYS A 222 6.43 -21.63 26.94
CA CYS A 222 7.37 -20.51 26.92
C CYS A 222 6.90 -19.36 27.82
N ALA A 223 5.66 -18.90 27.63
CA ALA A 223 5.19 -17.69 28.28
C ALA A 223 3.68 -17.64 28.49
N PHE A 224 3.28 -16.89 29.51
CA PHE A 224 1.95 -16.33 29.64
C PHE A 224 1.94 -14.89 29.09
N ILE A 225 0.96 -14.56 28.25
CA ILE A 225 0.88 -13.28 27.54
C ILE A 225 -0.46 -12.61 27.86
N ALA A 226 -0.39 -11.35 28.30
CA ALA A 226 -1.59 -10.56 28.61
C ALA A 226 -1.39 -9.06 28.43
N GLU A 227 -2.44 -8.35 28.05
CA GLU A 227 -2.56 -6.89 28.20
C GLU A 227 -2.89 -6.57 29.67
N PRO A 228 -2.14 -5.68 30.37
CA PRO A 228 -2.49 -5.24 31.72
C PRO A 228 -3.88 -4.61 31.81
N VAL A 229 -4.24 -3.78 30.81
CA VAL A 229 -5.59 -3.25 30.61
C VAL A 229 -6.00 -3.58 29.18
N VAL A 230 -7.06 -4.37 29.02
CA VAL A 230 -7.44 -4.92 27.72
C VAL A 230 -8.12 -3.85 26.88
N GLY A 231 -7.60 -3.56 25.70
CA GLY A 231 -8.13 -2.52 24.82
C GLY A 231 -9.33 -2.96 23.99
N ALA A 232 -9.15 -3.06 22.68
CA ALA A 232 -10.23 -3.26 21.72
C ALA A 232 -11.05 -4.57 21.88
N ALA A 233 -10.49 -5.60 22.53
CA ALA A 233 -11.19 -6.89 22.68
C ALA A 233 -12.19 -6.91 23.85
N LEU A 234 -11.99 -6.05 24.85
CA LEU A 234 -12.83 -6.03 26.06
C LEU A 234 -13.21 -4.62 26.51
N GLY A 235 -12.88 -3.56 25.78
CA GLY A 235 -13.29 -2.20 26.15
C GLY A 235 -12.66 -1.72 27.45
N CYS A 236 -11.34 -1.61 27.48
CA CYS A 236 -10.55 -1.04 28.58
C CYS A 236 -10.75 -1.72 29.95
N VAL A 237 -10.84 -3.06 30.01
CA VAL A 237 -10.95 -3.81 31.27
C VAL A 237 -9.60 -3.83 32.00
N PRO A 238 -9.49 -3.22 33.20
CA PRO A 238 -8.37 -3.45 34.10
C PRO A 238 -8.55 -4.78 34.86
N SER A 239 -7.46 -5.38 35.31
CA SER A 239 -7.50 -6.47 36.28
C SER A 239 -7.91 -5.96 37.67
N VAL A 240 -8.52 -6.85 38.46
CA VAL A 240 -8.72 -6.61 39.90
C VAL A 240 -7.37 -6.64 40.64
N PRO A 241 -7.22 -5.92 41.76
CA PRO A 241 -5.98 -5.89 42.52
C PRO A 241 -5.45 -7.29 42.86
N GLY A 242 -4.13 -7.46 42.76
CA GLY A 242 -3.46 -8.72 43.11
C GLY A 242 -3.44 -9.80 42.01
N TYR A 243 -4.28 -9.69 40.98
CA TYR A 243 -4.35 -10.66 39.88
C TYR A 243 -3.00 -10.95 39.22
N PHE A 244 -2.29 -9.90 38.76
CA PHE A 244 -1.02 -10.10 38.06
C PHE A 244 0.12 -10.57 38.96
N LYS A 245 0.09 -10.23 40.26
CA LYS A 245 1.04 -10.80 41.24
C LYS A 245 0.85 -12.31 41.35
N ALA A 246 -0.40 -12.77 41.41
CA ALA A 246 -0.71 -14.19 41.46
C ALA A 246 -0.38 -14.92 40.14
N VAL A 247 -0.65 -14.31 38.98
CA VAL A 247 -0.23 -14.83 37.67
C VAL A 247 1.29 -14.93 37.56
N GLN A 248 2.04 -13.93 38.03
CA GLN A 248 3.50 -13.96 38.05
C GLN A 248 4.01 -15.13 38.90
N ALA A 249 3.39 -15.38 40.06
CA ALA A 249 3.74 -16.53 40.91
C ALA A 249 3.54 -17.88 40.19
N VAL A 250 2.47 -18.03 39.39
CA VAL A 250 2.26 -19.24 38.56
C VAL A 250 3.32 -19.36 37.47
N CYS A 251 3.64 -18.26 36.78
CA CYS A 251 4.69 -18.26 35.75
C CYS A 251 6.05 -18.65 36.35
N GLN A 252 6.38 -18.11 37.53
CA GLN A 252 7.60 -18.44 38.27
C GLN A 252 7.61 -19.91 38.72
N LYS A 253 6.51 -20.43 39.26
CA LYS A 253 6.35 -21.85 39.66
C LYS A 253 6.73 -22.79 38.53
N TYR A 254 6.34 -22.48 37.30
CA TYR A 254 6.62 -23.31 36.13
C TYR A 254 7.83 -22.86 35.30
N GLY A 255 8.55 -21.81 35.70
CA GLY A 255 9.68 -21.26 34.97
C GLY A 255 9.32 -20.67 33.59
N ALA A 256 8.06 -20.33 33.35
CA ALA A 256 7.61 -19.64 32.15
C ALA A 256 7.85 -18.12 32.26
N LEU A 257 8.00 -17.45 31.12
CA LEU A 257 8.15 -15.99 31.07
C LEU A 257 6.78 -15.29 31.16
N LEU A 258 6.76 -14.11 31.79
CA LEU A 258 5.62 -13.21 31.77
C LEU A 258 5.83 -12.13 30.70
N ILE A 259 4.91 -12.06 29.73
CA ILE A 259 4.93 -11.03 28.68
C ILE A 259 3.73 -10.11 28.86
N PHE A 260 3.99 -8.82 29.00
CA PHE A 260 2.94 -7.82 28.97
C PHE A 260 2.85 -7.12 27.62
N ASP A 261 1.65 -7.19 27.05
CA ASP A 261 1.30 -6.42 25.88
C ASP A 261 0.77 -5.04 26.27
N GLU A 262 1.66 -4.06 26.23
CA GLU A 262 1.35 -2.68 26.52
C GLU A 262 1.28 -1.80 25.27
N VAL A 263 1.10 -2.42 24.09
CA VAL A 263 1.00 -1.67 22.83
C VAL A 263 -0.09 -0.60 22.91
N MET A 264 -1.25 -0.90 23.50
CA MET A 264 -2.37 0.05 23.60
C MET A 264 -2.49 0.72 24.98
N CYS A 265 -2.25 0.00 26.08
CA CYS A 265 -2.46 0.53 27.43
C CYS A 265 -1.21 1.18 28.06
N GLY A 266 -0.02 0.97 27.50
CA GLY A 266 1.21 1.56 28.04
C GLY A 266 1.51 2.95 27.50
N MET A 267 2.77 3.35 27.66
CA MET A 267 3.34 4.62 27.21
C MET A 267 2.53 5.83 27.69
N GLY A 268 2.10 5.80 28.96
CA GLY A 268 1.38 6.89 29.61
C GLY A 268 -0.15 6.78 29.58
N ARG A 269 -0.72 5.90 28.75
CA ARG A 269 -2.17 5.88 28.47
C ARG A 269 -3.03 5.63 29.71
N THR A 270 -2.57 4.78 30.61
CA THR A 270 -3.24 4.44 31.88
C THR A 270 -2.83 5.33 33.05
N GLY A 271 -1.99 6.35 32.85
CA GLY A 271 -1.56 7.31 33.88
C GLY A 271 -0.14 7.10 34.41
N THR A 272 0.48 5.95 34.15
CA THR A 272 1.92 5.72 34.36
C THR A 272 2.58 5.41 33.02
N LEU A 273 3.90 5.59 32.91
CA LEU A 273 4.57 5.38 31.63
C LEU A 273 4.49 3.91 31.22
N HIS A 274 4.73 2.99 32.15
CA HIS A 274 4.48 1.57 31.95
C HIS A 274 3.27 1.15 32.79
N ALA A 275 2.29 0.49 32.18
CA ALA A 275 1.05 0.11 32.86
C ALA A 275 1.31 -0.88 34.01
N TRP A 276 2.34 -1.73 33.87
CA TRP A 276 2.76 -2.69 34.88
C TRP A 276 3.24 -2.06 36.20
N GLU A 277 3.62 -0.77 36.21
CA GLU A 277 3.98 -0.03 37.42
C GLU A 277 2.81 0.01 38.42
N GLN A 278 1.58 0.16 37.91
CA GLN A 278 0.37 0.17 38.74
C GLN A 278 -0.01 -1.22 39.25
N GLU A 279 0.45 -2.29 38.61
CA GLU A 279 0.26 -3.67 39.07
C GLU A 279 1.32 -4.07 40.12
N GLY A 280 2.43 -3.32 40.19
CA GLY A 280 3.59 -3.67 41.02
C GLY A 280 4.23 -5.00 40.58
N VAL A 281 4.20 -5.29 39.28
CA VAL A 281 4.69 -6.54 38.66
C VAL A 281 5.56 -6.18 37.46
N VAL A 282 6.84 -6.53 37.49
CA VAL A 282 7.72 -6.35 36.33
C VAL A 282 7.61 -7.57 35.41
N PRO A 283 7.27 -7.41 34.11
CA PRO A 283 7.27 -8.52 33.17
C PRO A 283 8.70 -8.89 32.74
N ASP A 284 8.90 -10.11 32.24
CA ASP A 284 10.19 -10.50 31.66
C ASP A 284 10.41 -9.82 30.29
N ILE A 285 9.33 -9.61 29.54
CA ILE A 285 9.29 -8.96 28.24
C ILE A 285 8.06 -8.03 28.18
N GLN A 286 8.23 -6.81 27.67
CA GLN A 286 7.15 -5.85 27.46
C GLN A 286 7.08 -5.45 25.98
N THR A 287 5.89 -5.47 25.37
CA THR A 287 5.67 -4.85 24.06
C THR A 287 5.06 -3.46 24.20
N ILE A 288 5.50 -2.51 23.38
CA ILE A 288 5.06 -1.11 23.39
C ILE A 288 4.77 -0.63 21.96
N GLY A 289 3.95 0.41 21.81
CA GLY A 289 3.57 0.98 20.51
C GLY A 289 2.64 2.17 20.69
N LYS A 290 1.76 2.43 19.71
CA LYS A 290 0.69 3.45 19.76
C LYS A 290 1.19 4.81 20.29
N ALA A 291 0.95 5.10 21.57
CA ALA A 291 1.38 6.33 22.24
C ALA A 291 2.91 6.52 22.28
N LEU A 292 3.70 5.47 22.00
CA LEU A 292 5.14 5.57 21.77
C LEU A 292 5.49 6.63 20.71
N GLY A 293 4.83 6.59 19.56
CA GLY A 293 5.05 7.52 18.44
C GLY A 293 3.93 8.53 18.22
N GLY A 294 2.85 8.46 19.01
CA GLY A 294 1.73 9.40 18.96
C GLY A 294 1.00 9.52 17.62
N GLY A 295 1.22 8.58 16.69
CA GLY A 295 0.64 8.60 15.34
C GLY A 295 1.41 9.43 14.30
N TYR A 296 2.55 10.02 14.67
CA TYR A 296 3.38 10.83 13.77
C TYR A 296 4.27 9.97 12.85
N GLN A 297 4.66 8.79 13.33
CA GLN A 297 5.36 7.75 12.56
C GLN A 297 4.95 6.36 13.06
N PRO A 298 4.92 5.33 12.19
CA PRO A 298 4.81 3.94 12.62
C PRO A 298 6.02 3.54 13.47
N VAL A 299 5.78 3.14 14.71
CA VAL A 299 6.83 2.70 15.64
C VAL A 299 6.22 1.90 16.79
N ALA A 300 6.91 0.84 17.17
CA ALA A 300 6.62 -0.06 18.27
C ALA A 300 7.94 -0.67 18.78
N GLY A 301 7.89 -1.45 19.85
CA GLY A 301 9.10 -2.09 20.34
C GLY A 301 8.87 -3.15 21.40
N VAL A 302 9.96 -3.82 21.73
CA VAL A 302 10.06 -4.83 22.79
C VAL A 302 11.11 -4.36 23.79
N LEU A 303 10.78 -4.33 25.09
CA LEU A 303 11.76 -4.22 26.16
C LEU A 303 11.98 -5.61 26.77
N ALA A 304 13.24 -5.96 27.01
CA ALA A 304 13.61 -7.23 27.61
C ALA A 304 14.35 -7.01 28.94
N SER A 305 13.93 -7.78 29.96
CA SER A 305 14.57 -7.79 31.27
C SER A 305 16.01 -8.31 31.17
N ARG A 306 16.82 -7.97 32.18
CA ARG A 306 18.19 -8.46 32.27
C ARG A 306 18.26 -9.99 32.30
N LYS A 307 17.31 -10.64 32.96
CA LYS A 307 17.17 -12.11 32.98
C LYS A 307 17.15 -12.71 31.58
N VAL A 308 16.39 -12.12 30.65
CA VAL A 308 16.30 -12.63 29.28
C VAL A 308 17.57 -12.33 28.50
N VAL A 309 18.08 -11.10 28.60
CA VAL A 309 19.26 -10.64 27.86
C VAL A 309 20.52 -11.37 28.28
N ASP A 310 20.73 -11.59 29.58
CA ASP A 310 21.90 -12.30 30.10
C ASP A 310 21.97 -13.75 29.57
N VAL A 311 20.83 -14.39 29.33
CA VAL A 311 20.78 -15.74 28.73
C VAL A 311 21.21 -15.69 27.27
N LEU A 312 20.73 -14.72 26.48
CA LEU A 312 21.17 -14.55 25.11
C LEU A 312 22.67 -14.20 25.02
N GLU A 313 23.15 -13.28 25.86
CA GLU A 313 24.56 -12.88 25.90
C GLU A 313 25.49 -14.06 26.26
N LYS A 314 25.06 -14.97 27.16
CA LYS A 314 25.81 -16.20 27.49
C LYS A 314 25.67 -17.31 26.44
N GLY A 315 24.59 -17.28 25.65
CA GLY A 315 24.30 -18.22 24.59
C GLY A 315 24.92 -17.79 23.26
N SER A 316 24.07 -17.46 22.28
CA SER A 316 24.51 -17.12 20.92
C SER A 316 24.96 -15.66 20.76
N SER A 317 24.63 -14.78 21.72
CA SER A 317 24.76 -13.32 21.62
C SER A 317 24.03 -12.72 20.41
N VAL A 318 23.05 -13.42 19.85
CA VAL A 318 22.29 -12.99 18.66
C VAL A 318 20.81 -13.14 18.95
N PHE A 319 19.99 -12.15 18.59
CA PHE A 319 18.54 -12.33 18.54
C PHE A 319 18.11 -12.63 17.10
N VAL A 320 17.52 -13.82 16.86
CA VAL A 320 17.13 -14.27 15.51
C VAL A 320 15.75 -13.72 15.13
N HIS A 321 15.70 -12.41 14.93
CA HIS A 321 14.53 -11.69 14.45
C HIS A 321 14.97 -10.40 13.76
N GLY A 322 14.90 -10.37 12.43
CA GLY A 322 15.27 -9.19 11.65
C GLY A 322 14.31 -8.96 10.50
N HIS A 323 13.95 -7.70 10.28
CA HIS A 323 13.11 -7.24 9.17
C HIS A 323 13.73 -6.00 8.52
N THR A 324 13.43 -5.76 7.26
CA THR A 324 14.08 -4.71 6.45
C THR A 324 14.00 -3.32 7.09
N TYR A 325 12.84 -2.94 7.66
CA TYR A 325 12.58 -1.61 8.22
C TYR A 325 12.56 -1.56 9.75
N GLN A 326 13.05 -2.59 10.45
CA GLN A 326 13.18 -2.53 11.91
C GLN A 326 14.09 -1.34 12.31
N GLY A 327 13.82 -0.71 13.45
CA GLY A 327 14.62 0.43 13.92
C GLY A 327 14.66 1.63 12.97
N HIS A 328 13.60 1.85 12.16
CA HIS A 328 13.57 2.92 11.17
C HIS A 328 13.93 4.29 11.80
N PRO A 329 15.00 4.98 11.35
CA PRO A 329 15.53 6.15 12.05
C PRO A 329 14.49 7.26 12.27
N ALA A 330 13.67 7.54 11.25
CA ALA A 330 12.59 8.52 11.34
C ALA A 330 11.53 8.18 12.42
N GLY A 331 11.17 6.90 12.55
CA GLY A 331 10.26 6.41 13.59
C GLY A 331 10.87 6.56 14.97
N CYS A 332 12.16 6.22 15.13
CA CYS A 332 12.91 6.41 16.37
C CYS A 332 12.99 7.89 16.79
N ALA A 333 13.30 8.79 15.85
CA ALA A 333 13.39 10.23 16.12
C ALA A 333 12.02 10.83 16.50
N GLY A 334 10.96 10.44 15.78
CA GLY A 334 9.59 10.85 16.09
C GLY A 334 9.14 10.35 17.46
N ALA A 335 9.37 9.06 17.77
CA ALA A 335 9.07 8.48 19.08
C ALA A 335 9.79 9.21 20.21
N LEU A 336 11.09 9.46 20.06
CA LEU A 336 11.88 10.17 21.07
C LEU A 336 11.34 11.57 21.33
N GLU A 337 10.97 12.31 20.30
CA GLU A 337 10.42 13.66 20.47
C GLU A 337 9.03 13.61 21.15
N VAL A 338 8.17 12.65 20.80
CA VAL A 338 6.88 12.44 21.48
C VAL A 338 7.09 12.15 22.96
N GLN A 339 7.99 11.22 23.30
CA GLN A 339 8.26 10.88 24.70
C GLN A 339 8.89 12.06 25.47
N ARG A 340 9.75 12.86 24.82
CA ARG A 340 10.28 14.10 25.41
C ARG A 340 9.19 15.10 25.72
N ILE A 341 8.25 15.33 24.79
CA ILE A 341 7.10 16.21 25.01
C ILE A 341 6.28 15.74 26.21
N ILE A 342 5.95 14.45 26.27
CA ILE A 342 5.18 13.87 27.39
C ILE A 342 5.85 14.17 28.74
N ARG A 343 7.17 14.01 28.82
CA ARG A 343 7.95 14.26 30.03
C ARG A 343 8.11 15.75 30.34
N GLU A 344 8.49 16.56 29.36
CA GLU A 344 8.78 17.99 29.53
C GLU A 344 7.54 18.80 29.88
N GLU A 345 6.37 18.39 29.36
CA GLU A 345 5.09 19.05 29.61
C GLU A 345 4.31 18.43 30.79
N ASN A 346 4.89 17.45 31.50
CA ASN A 346 4.26 16.74 32.62
C ASN A 346 2.86 16.19 32.25
N LEU A 347 2.77 15.54 31.08
CA LEU A 347 1.48 15.10 30.55
C LEU A 347 0.92 13.89 31.31
N LEU A 348 1.75 13.09 31.99
CA LEU A 348 1.27 11.93 32.74
C LEU A 348 0.45 12.33 33.97
N GLU A 349 0.85 13.39 34.67
CA GLU A 349 0.10 14.02 35.74
C GLU A 349 -1.27 14.49 35.23
N ASN A 350 -1.30 15.07 34.03
CA ASN A 350 -2.56 15.46 33.39
C ASN A 350 -3.42 14.24 32.99
N VAL A 351 -2.82 13.14 32.54
CA VAL A 351 -3.54 11.88 32.26
C VAL A 351 -4.24 11.36 33.51
N GLN A 352 -3.57 11.40 34.68
CA GLN A 352 -4.16 10.98 35.94
C GLN A 352 -5.33 11.90 36.33
N ALA A 353 -5.09 13.22 36.36
CA ALA A 353 -6.09 14.20 36.78
C ALA A 353 -7.32 14.23 35.86
N MET A 354 -7.11 14.29 34.54
CA MET A 354 -8.20 14.30 33.56
C MET A 354 -8.88 12.94 33.45
N GLY A 355 -8.14 11.85 33.69
CA GLY A 355 -8.70 10.50 33.76
C GLY A 355 -9.70 10.35 34.91
N GLU A 356 -9.37 10.85 36.09
CA GLU A 356 -10.28 10.87 37.24
C GLU A 356 -11.51 11.75 36.98
N LEU A 357 -11.32 12.92 36.35
CA LEU A 357 -12.44 13.78 35.94
C LEU A 357 -13.34 13.07 34.91
N LEU A 358 -12.76 12.45 33.88
CA LEU A 358 -13.50 11.74 32.84
C LEU A 358 -14.31 10.59 33.44
N SER A 359 -13.70 9.78 34.31
CA SER A 359 -14.37 8.71 35.05
C SER A 359 -15.62 9.22 35.79
N ARG A 360 -15.46 10.25 36.61
CA ARG A 360 -16.57 10.85 37.37
C ARG A 360 -17.67 11.34 36.45
N ARG A 361 -17.34 12.04 35.35
CA ARG A 361 -18.33 12.56 34.40
C ARG A 361 -19.08 11.47 33.65
N LEU A 362 -18.40 10.39 33.26
CA LEU A 362 -19.06 9.24 32.64
C LEU A 362 -20.01 8.57 33.64
N GLN A 363 -19.56 8.36 34.88
CA GLN A 363 -20.39 7.75 35.93
C GLN A 363 -21.61 8.61 36.28
N GLU A 364 -21.45 9.93 36.45
CA GLU A 364 -22.53 10.86 36.75
C GLU A 364 -23.61 10.88 35.66
N ARG A 365 -23.21 10.76 34.38
CA ARG A 365 -24.13 10.94 33.24
C ARG A 365 -24.72 9.64 32.71
N LEU A 366 -23.98 8.55 32.78
CA LEU A 366 -24.34 7.27 32.17
C LEU A 366 -24.43 6.12 33.19
N GLY A 367 -23.92 6.30 34.41
CA GLY A 367 -23.86 5.23 35.40
C GLY A 367 -25.23 4.70 35.83
N ALA A 368 -26.27 5.54 35.83
CA ALA A 368 -27.65 5.14 36.14
C ALA A 368 -28.45 4.65 34.91
N HIS A 369 -27.88 4.75 33.71
CA HIS A 369 -28.57 4.42 32.47
C HIS A 369 -28.87 2.90 32.40
N PRO A 370 -30.09 2.48 32.04
CA PRO A 370 -30.49 1.06 32.03
C PRO A 370 -29.68 0.24 31.04
N ASN A 371 -29.29 0.80 29.90
CA ASN A 371 -28.51 0.09 28.90
C ASN A 371 -26.98 0.23 29.00
N VAL A 372 -26.49 0.87 30.07
CA VAL A 372 -25.05 0.95 30.35
C VAL A 372 -24.73 -0.04 31.46
N GLY A 373 -24.10 -1.14 31.07
CA GLY A 373 -23.76 -2.23 31.97
C GLY A 373 -22.54 -1.91 32.82
N ASN A 374 -21.47 -1.40 32.18
CA ASN A 374 -20.24 -1.13 32.90
C ASN A 374 -19.42 0.01 32.27
N ILE A 375 -18.94 0.92 33.12
CA ILE A 375 -17.99 2.00 32.80
C ILE A 375 -16.70 1.68 33.55
N ARG A 376 -15.58 1.57 32.83
CA ARG A 376 -14.32 1.04 33.38
C ARG A 376 -13.11 1.55 32.63
N GLY A 377 -11.97 1.62 33.31
CA GLY A 377 -10.74 2.13 32.71
C GLY A 377 -9.75 2.63 33.74
N ARG A 378 -8.62 3.17 33.25
CA ARG A 378 -7.59 3.87 34.03
C ARG A 378 -6.99 5.00 33.19
N GLY A 379 -6.52 6.07 33.84
CA GLY A 379 -5.98 7.24 33.14
C GLY A 379 -6.95 7.78 32.09
N LEU A 380 -6.48 8.01 30.87
CA LEU A 380 -7.30 8.42 29.72
C LEU A 380 -7.58 7.23 28.79
N PHE A 381 -7.99 6.10 29.38
CA PHE A 381 -8.33 4.88 28.65
C PHE A 381 -9.57 4.22 29.25
N TRP A 382 -10.73 4.62 28.76
CA TRP A 382 -12.04 4.26 29.31
C TRP A 382 -12.91 3.53 28.31
N GLY A 383 -13.62 2.51 28.78
CA GLY A 383 -14.61 1.76 28.03
C GLY A 383 -15.99 1.88 28.65
N ILE A 384 -17.00 1.88 27.78
CA ILE A 384 -18.41 1.83 28.15
C ILE A 384 -19.03 0.63 27.45
N GLU A 385 -19.50 -0.33 28.22
CA GLU A 385 -20.16 -1.54 27.72
C GLU A 385 -21.68 -1.43 27.82
N PHE A 386 -22.36 -1.82 26.75
CA PHE A 386 -23.80 -1.71 26.60
C PHE A 386 -24.49 -3.07 26.75
N VAL A 387 -25.64 -3.07 27.42
CA VAL A 387 -26.44 -4.26 27.72
C VAL A 387 -27.91 -3.97 27.47
N ALA A 388 -28.66 -4.98 27.01
CA ALA A 388 -30.10 -4.88 26.88
C ALA A 388 -30.78 -4.83 28.26
N ASP A 389 -30.20 -5.52 29.24
CA ASP A 389 -30.69 -5.57 30.62
C ASP A 389 -29.50 -5.50 31.59
N LYS A 390 -29.58 -4.58 32.56
CA LYS A 390 -28.48 -4.27 33.48
C LYS A 390 -28.33 -5.28 34.62
N GLU A 391 -29.44 -5.81 35.11
CA GLU A 391 -29.45 -6.72 36.26
C GLU A 391 -28.91 -8.09 35.86
N THR A 392 -29.37 -8.59 34.71
CA THR A 392 -28.94 -9.86 34.11
C THR A 392 -27.64 -9.74 33.30
N MET A 393 -27.21 -8.51 33.00
CA MET A 393 -26.04 -8.18 32.15
C MET A 393 -26.14 -8.73 30.72
N ASN A 394 -27.36 -9.02 30.27
CA ASN A 394 -27.61 -9.60 28.95
C ASN A 394 -27.21 -8.62 27.84
N PRO A 395 -26.32 -8.98 26.89
CA PRO A 395 -25.91 -8.07 25.83
C PRO A 395 -27.04 -7.80 24.82
N PHE A 396 -26.92 -6.71 24.06
CA PHE A 396 -27.74 -6.52 22.87
C PHE A 396 -27.43 -7.57 21.78
N PRO A 397 -28.42 -7.94 20.95
CA PRO A 397 -28.18 -8.72 19.74
C PRO A 397 -27.12 -8.08 18.82
N VAL A 398 -26.22 -8.90 18.26
CA VAL A 398 -25.14 -8.43 17.35
C VAL A 398 -25.69 -7.63 16.16
N GLY A 399 -26.86 -8.00 15.65
CA GLY A 399 -27.52 -7.32 14.53
C GLY A 399 -27.84 -5.85 14.81
N ASP A 400 -27.95 -5.47 16.08
CA ASP A 400 -28.31 -4.11 16.47
C ASP A 400 -27.14 -3.14 16.28
N ARG A 401 -25.87 -3.61 16.32
CA ARG A 401 -24.67 -2.78 16.08
C ARG A 401 -24.62 -1.52 16.96
N VAL A 402 -24.83 -1.65 18.28
CA VAL A 402 -24.94 -0.50 19.21
C VAL A 402 -23.69 0.37 19.19
N ALA A 403 -22.50 -0.23 19.33
CA ALA A 403 -21.26 0.53 19.40
C ALA A 403 -21.01 1.32 18.11
N LEU A 404 -21.28 0.72 16.95
CA LEU A 404 -21.09 1.40 15.67
C LEU A 404 -22.09 2.53 15.46
N THR A 405 -23.36 2.32 15.82
CA THR A 405 -24.40 3.35 15.74
C THR A 405 -24.00 4.59 16.55
N ILE A 406 -23.47 4.38 17.76
CA ILE A 406 -22.94 5.46 18.61
C ILE A 406 -21.77 6.18 17.94
N CYS A 407 -20.85 5.45 17.30
CA CYS A 407 -19.73 6.07 16.59
C CYS A 407 -20.21 6.92 15.40
N GLU A 408 -21.11 6.39 14.57
CA GLU A 408 -21.66 7.08 13.40
C GLU A 408 -22.43 8.34 13.82
N ARG A 409 -23.25 8.24 14.87
CA ARG A 409 -23.97 9.37 15.45
C ARG A 409 -23.02 10.39 16.05
N GLY A 410 -21.98 9.96 16.77
CA GLY A 410 -20.98 10.88 17.34
C GLY A 410 -20.34 11.80 16.29
N LEU A 411 -20.14 11.32 15.06
CA LEU A 411 -19.59 12.12 13.96
C LEU A 411 -20.57 13.17 13.42
N ALA A 412 -21.87 13.09 13.71
CA ALA A 412 -22.85 14.08 13.27
C ALA A 412 -22.54 15.47 13.84
N LYS A 413 -22.91 16.52 13.09
CA LYS A 413 -22.57 17.92 13.40
C LYS A 413 -23.03 18.36 14.80
N GLU A 414 -24.13 17.79 15.29
CA GLU A 414 -24.69 18.09 16.60
C GLU A 414 -23.86 17.58 17.78
N TYR A 415 -23.06 16.53 17.57
CA TYR A 415 -22.22 15.92 18.61
C TYR A 415 -20.73 16.21 18.39
N GLY A 416 -20.24 16.07 17.15
CA GLY A 416 -18.89 16.44 16.76
C GLY A 416 -17.79 15.69 17.49
N ILE A 417 -17.98 14.40 17.79
CA ILE A 417 -17.06 13.58 18.59
C ILE A 417 -16.77 12.22 17.93
N SER A 418 -15.50 11.82 17.94
CA SER A 418 -15.08 10.49 17.50
C SER A 418 -14.78 9.60 18.70
N VAL A 419 -15.41 8.42 18.74
CA VAL A 419 -15.15 7.35 19.71
C VAL A 419 -14.82 6.06 18.96
N TYR A 420 -14.18 5.11 19.63
CA TYR A 420 -13.72 3.87 18.99
C TYR A 420 -14.67 2.70 19.31
N PRO A 421 -15.27 2.02 18.33
CA PRO A 421 -16.18 0.90 18.57
C PRO A 421 -15.44 -0.41 18.82
N GLY A 422 -16.02 -1.26 19.66
CA GLY A 422 -15.61 -2.64 19.86
C GLY A 422 -16.79 -3.56 20.13
N THR A 423 -16.56 -4.86 19.92
CA THR A 423 -17.59 -5.91 20.01
C THR A 423 -17.00 -7.17 20.62
N GLY A 424 -17.84 -8.03 21.18
CA GLY A 424 -17.44 -9.33 21.73
C GLY A 424 -17.01 -9.28 23.20
N SER A 425 -17.34 -8.22 23.93
CA SER A 425 -16.92 -8.07 25.35
C SER A 425 -17.59 -9.07 26.30
N ALA A 426 -18.72 -9.66 25.90
CA ALA A 426 -19.44 -10.62 26.73
C ALA A 426 -18.87 -12.04 26.63
N ASP A 427 -18.69 -12.54 25.41
CA ASP A 427 -18.33 -13.94 25.14
C ASP A 427 -17.41 -14.12 23.92
N GLY A 428 -16.89 -13.02 23.35
CA GLY A 428 -16.10 -13.00 22.12
C GLY A 428 -16.90 -12.77 20.83
N ILE A 429 -18.23 -12.84 20.89
CA ILE A 429 -19.15 -12.57 19.77
C ILE A 429 -20.13 -11.45 20.14
N ASN A 430 -20.82 -11.58 21.27
CA ASN A 430 -21.79 -10.65 21.81
C ASN A 430 -21.13 -9.60 22.73
N GLY A 431 -21.81 -8.47 22.92
CA GLY A 431 -21.38 -7.38 23.80
C GLY A 431 -20.73 -6.23 23.02
N ASP A 432 -21.48 -5.14 22.89
CA ASP A 432 -21.03 -3.89 22.29
C ASP A 432 -20.36 -2.99 23.35
N HIS A 433 -19.26 -2.35 22.97
CA HIS A 433 -18.64 -1.32 23.80
C HIS A 433 -18.02 -0.21 22.95
N ILE A 434 -17.84 0.97 23.54
CA ILE A 434 -17.03 2.04 22.97
C ILE A 434 -15.81 2.31 23.85
N ILE A 435 -14.75 2.83 23.24
CA ILE A 435 -13.53 3.27 23.90
C ILE A 435 -13.37 4.79 23.72
N ILE A 436 -13.02 5.43 24.83
CA ILE A 436 -12.73 6.86 24.96
C ILE A 436 -11.28 6.99 25.45
N SER A 437 -10.43 7.54 24.60
CA SER A 437 -9.00 7.74 24.81
C SER A 437 -8.50 9.05 24.18
N PRO A 438 -8.90 10.22 24.73
CA PRO A 438 -8.45 11.52 24.23
C PRO A 438 -6.94 11.70 24.42
N ALA A 439 -6.36 12.71 23.79
CA ALA A 439 -4.94 13.02 23.96
C ALA A 439 -4.61 13.45 25.40
N TYR A 440 -3.34 13.31 25.79
CA TYR A 440 -2.84 13.57 27.15
C TYR A 440 -2.81 15.06 27.50
N ASN A 441 -2.84 15.94 26.51
CA ASN A 441 -2.97 17.39 26.66
C ASN A 441 -4.45 17.85 26.61
N VAL A 442 -5.41 16.94 26.78
CA VAL A 442 -6.83 17.30 26.95
C VAL A 442 -7.01 18.16 28.18
N ARG A 443 -7.86 19.18 28.07
CA ARG A 443 -8.18 20.09 29.19
C ARG A 443 -9.47 19.68 29.88
N SER A 444 -9.66 20.15 31.11
CA SER A 444 -10.88 19.91 31.90
C SER A 444 -12.15 20.35 31.17
N GLU A 445 -12.10 21.49 30.46
CA GLU A 445 -13.25 21.99 29.71
C GLU A 445 -13.59 21.03 28.56
N GLU A 446 -12.58 20.45 27.92
CA GLU A 446 -12.77 19.49 26.82
C GLU A 446 -13.32 18.16 27.34
N ILE A 447 -12.97 17.73 28.55
CA ILE A 447 -13.60 16.57 29.20
C ILE A 447 -15.09 16.83 29.49
N ASP A 448 -15.43 18.01 30.01
CA ASP A 448 -16.81 18.38 30.29
C ASP A 448 -17.65 18.54 29.01
N ILE A 449 -17.05 19.14 27.98
CA ILE A 449 -17.64 19.38 26.65
C ILE A 449 -17.74 18.09 25.84
N SER A 450 -16.86 17.09 26.03
CA SER A 450 -16.93 15.81 25.30
C SER A 450 -17.85 14.79 25.96
N SER A 451 -17.88 14.74 27.29
CA SER A 451 -18.75 13.82 28.04
C SER A 451 -20.25 14.11 27.85
N ARG A 452 -20.63 15.31 27.35
CA ARG A 452 -22.05 15.71 27.20
C ARG A 452 -22.61 15.22 25.87
N PRO A 453 -21.95 15.47 24.73
CA PRO A 453 -22.18 14.78 23.48
C PRO A 453 -22.17 13.27 23.65
N ILE A 454 -21.18 12.67 24.33
CA ILE A 454 -21.15 11.20 24.53
C ILE A 454 -22.45 10.71 25.19
N ALA A 455 -22.86 11.33 26.29
CA ALA A 455 -24.09 10.94 26.96
C ALA A 455 -25.33 11.14 26.08
N LEU A 456 -25.39 12.25 25.34
CA LEU A 456 -26.51 12.55 24.46
C LEU A 456 -26.57 11.62 23.24
N VAL A 457 -25.43 11.22 22.67
CA VAL A 457 -25.34 10.23 21.59
C VAL A 457 -25.87 8.88 22.08
N VAL A 458 -25.46 8.45 23.27
CA VAL A 458 -25.89 7.18 23.85
C VAL A 458 -27.41 7.15 24.05
N ILE A 459 -27.98 8.21 24.62
CA ILE A 459 -29.43 8.33 24.86
C ILE A 459 -30.23 8.36 23.56
N VAL A 460 -29.76 9.12 22.55
CA VAL A 460 -30.47 9.21 21.27
C VAL A 460 -30.39 7.91 20.46
N ALA A 461 -29.23 7.25 20.47
CA ALA A 461 -29.06 5.96 19.80
C ALA A 461 -29.93 4.85 20.41
N GLU A 462 -30.22 4.91 21.72
CA GLU A 462 -31.19 4.02 22.38
C GLU A 462 -32.62 4.33 21.94
N ALA A 463 -33.04 5.61 22.01
CA ALA A 463 -34.41 6.02 21.68
C ALA A 463 -34.81 5.65 20.24
N GLU A 464 -33.89 5.78 19.30
CA GLU A 464 -34.10 5.37 17.90
C GLU A 464 -34.28 3.86 17.75
N LYS A 465 -33.60 3.05 18.57
CA LYS A 465 -33.76 1.59 18.56
C LYS A 465 -35.04 1.13 19.20
N ILE A 466 -35.46 1.76 20.30
CA ILE A 466 -36.79 1.52 20.87
C ILE A 466 -37.88 1.89 19.84
N SER A 467 -37.68 2.95 19.07
CA SER A 467 -38.61 3.34 18.01
C SER A 467 -38.62 2.36 16.81
N MET A 468 -37.46 1.82 16.40
CA MET A 468 -37.34 0.80 15.36
C MET A 468 -37.81 -0.60 15.80
N ALA A 469 -37.79 -0.93 17.09
CA ALA A 469 -38.32 -2.19 17.60
C ALA A 469 -39.86 -2.22 17.65
N VAL A 470 -40.51 -1.04 17.72
CA VAL A 470 -41.97 -0.90 17.78
C VAL A 470 -42.59 -0.76 16.37
N GLY A 471 -41.83 -0.30 15.38
CA GLY A 471 -42.26 -0.22 13.99
C GLY A 471 -41.54 -1.25 13.11
N VAL A 472 -42.31 -2.12 12.46
CA VAL A 472 -41.86 -3.07 11.41
C VAL A 472 -41.47 -4.48 11.90
N THR A 473 -42.47 -5.17 12.45
CA THR A 473 -42.91 -6.42 11.82
C THR A 473 -43.36 -6.13 10.38
N ASN A 474 -42.56 -6.55 9.39
CA ASN A 474 -42.88 -6.75 7.95
C ASN A 474 -41.96 -5.99 6.98
N GLY A 475 -41.04 -6.75 6.38
CA GLY A 475 -40.55 -6.44 5.03
C GLY A 475 -39.18 -5.78 4.97
N ARG A 476 -38.13 -6.60 4.94
CA ARG A 476 -36.81 -6.19 4.45
C ARG A 476 -36.90 -5.72 2.98
N HIS A 477 -36.04 -4.75 2.65
CA HIS A 477 -35.56 -4.33 1.32
C HIS A 477 -36.36 -3.28 0.55
N ALA A 478 -35.93 -2.00 0.65
CA ALA A 478 -35.77 -1.10 -0.50
C ALA A 478 -35.02 0.18 -0.08
N ALA A 479 -33.73 0.26 -0.44
CA ALA A 479 -32.93 1.45 -0.80
C ALA A 479 -32.98 2.72 0.11
N ASP A 480 -31.84 3.26 0.56
CA ASP A 480 -31.09 4.26 -0.22
C ASP A 480 -32.07 5.24 -0.92
N GLU A 481 -32.06 6.54 -0.69
CA GLU A 481 -31.05 7.38 -1.35
C GLU A 481 -31.18 8.85 -0.94
N GLU A 482 -32.18 9.26 -0.20
CA GLU A 482 -32.66 10.63 -0.37
C GLU A 482 -32.36 11.54 0.83
N ALA A 483 -31.42 12.46 0.59
CA ALA A 483 -31.55 13.81 1.11
C ALA A 483 -31.55 13.91 2.65
N ARG A 484 -30.64 13.20 3.30
CA ARG A 484 -29.38 13.79 3.71
C ARG A 484 -29.22 15.20 3.12
N ALA A 485 -29.63 16.15 3.93
CA ALA A 485 -28.77 17.27 4.22
C ALA A 485 -28.56 18.20 3.03
N GLU A 486 -29.68 18.57 2.41
CA GLU A 486 -29.95 19.99 2.22
C GLU A 486 -29.66 20.73 3.54
N VAL A 487 -28.48 21.35 3.63
CA VAL A 487 -28.16 22.65 3.04
C VAL A 487 -28.28 23.75 4.10
N ASP A 488 -29.33 23.84 4.89
CA ASP A 488 -29.61 25.19 5.42
C ASP A 488 -28.97 25.57 6.75
N VAL A 489 -28.50 24.61 7.53
CA VAL A 489 -27.95 24.94 8.86
C VAL A 489 -26.47 25.38 8.78
N LEU A 490 -25.87 25.38 7.59
CA LEU A 490 -24.53 25.93 7.38
C LEU A 490 -24.48 27.45 7.57
N ASN A 491 -25.58 28.20 7.39
CA ASN A 491 -25.48 29.65 7.27
C ASN A 491 -25.93 30.48 8.50
N SER A 492 -26.80 29.99 9.38
CA SER A 492 -27.42 30.88 10.38
C SER A 492 -26.54 31.24 11.60
N ARG A 493 -25.45 30.51 11.89
CA ARG A 493 -24.72 30.68 13.17
C ARG A 493 -23.32 31.26 13.07
N LEU A 494 -22.86 31.59 11.86
CA LEU A 494 -21.68 32.45 11.63
C LEU A 494 -21.86 33.85 12.28
N GLU A 495 -23.10 34.27 12.57
CA GLU A 495 -23.42 35.61 13.09
C GLU A 495 -23.36 35.78 14.63
N LYS A 496 -23.58 34.72 15.43
CA LYS A 496 -23.71 34.86 16.90
C LYS A 496 -22.38 34.78 17.65
N THR A 497 -21.37 34.16 17.05
CA THR A 497 -20.04 34.00 17.66
C THR A 497 -19.27 35.34 17.73
N THR A 498 -19.56 36.28 16.84
CA THR A 498 -19.00 37.65 16.81
C THR A 498 -19.38 38.49 18.05
N GLN A 499 -20.44 38.15 18.78
CA GLN A 499 -20.88 38.94 19.95
C GLN A 499 -20.30 38.48 21.30
N LEU A 500 -19.86 37.22 21.45
CA LEU A 500 -19.39 36.73 22.75
C LEU A 500 -17.93 37.10 23.04
N THR A 501 -17.13 37.27 21.99
CA THR A 501 -15.75 37.79 22.04
C THR A 501 -15.65 39.15 22.75
N LYS A 502 -16.74 39.96 22.76
CA LYS A 502 -16.84 41.23 23.50
C LYS A 502 -17.03 41.10 25.02
N LYS A 503 -17.51 39.95 25.54
CA LYS A 503 -17.82 39.80 26.98
C LYS A 503 -16.63 39.30 27.81
N ILE A 504 -15.70 38.56 27.20
CA ILE A 504 -14.51 38.03 27.89
C ILE A 504 -13.50 39.15 28.19
N GLN A 505 -13.45 40.19 27.36
CA GLN A 505 -12.62 41.39 27.53
C GLN A 505 -12.94 42.19 28.82
N ALA A 506 -14.09 41.96 29.45
CA ALA A 506 -14.51 42.67 30.67
C ALA A 506 -14.12 41.97 31.99
N CYS A 507 -13.74 40.69 31.99
CA CYS A 507 -13.41 39.96 33.23
C CYS A 507 -11.94 40.09 33.66
N LEU A 508 -11.03 40.35 32.72
CA LEU A 508 -9.59 40.53 32.99
C LEU A 508 -9.29 41.78 33.86
N GLY A 509 -10.16 42.80 33.86
CA GLY A 509 -9.99 44.01 34.68
C GLY A 509 -10.23 43.85 36.19
N ARG A 510 -10.72 42.69 36.67
CA ARG A 510 -11.00 42.48 38.10
C ARG A 510 -9.89 41.77 38.88
N LEU A 511 -8.90 41.19 38.20
CA LEU A 511 -7.80 40.46 38.84
C LEU A 511 -6.63 41.38 39.25
N GLU A 512 -6.54 42.58 38.65
CA GLU A 512 -5.49 43.57 38.91
C GLU A 512 -5.69 44.31 40.25
N ALA A 513 -6.87 44.23 40.85
CA ALA A 513 -7.24 44.96 42.06
C ALA A 513 -6.90 44.26 43.40
N THR A 514 -6.54 42.96 43.39
CA THR A 514 -6.38 42.17 44.63
C THR A 514 -4.94 42.00 45.09
N GLY A 515 -3.94 42.33 44.25
CA GLY A 515 -2.51 42.21 44.58
C GLY A 515 -1.93 43.32 45.47
N LYS A 516 -2.74 44.31 45.87
CA LYS A 516 -2.28 45.55 46.51
C LYS A 516 -2.31 45.55 48.05
N SER A 517 -2.81 44.49 48.70
CA SER A 517 -3.11 44.52 50.15
C SER A 517 -2.11 43.83 51.09
N VAL A 518 -0.98 43.30 50.60
CA VAL A 518 -0.03 42.53 51.45
C VAL A 518 1.38 43.16 51.50
N ARG A 519 1.61 44.28 50.82
CA ARG A 519 2.92 44.97 50.83
C ARG A 519 3.03 46.14 51.82
N ASP A 520 1.96 46.47 52.55
CA ASP A 520 1.86 47.68 53.36
C ASP A 520 2.13 47.50 54.88
N VAL A 521 2.71 46.39 55.35
CA VAL A 521 2.98 46.26 56.81
C VAL A 521 4.33 45.63 57.11
N ALA A 522 5.40 46.39 56.82
CA ALA A 522 6.63 46.41 57.61
C ALA A 522 7.42 47.68 57.27
N GLY A 523 7.09 48.79 57.95
CA GLY A 523 7.91 50.00 57.97
C GLY A 523 9.24 49.78 58.73
N PRO A 524 9.82 50.77 59.40
CA PRO A 524 11.00 51.53 58.96
C PRO A 524 12.26 51.35 59.85
N LEU A 525 13.45 51.59 59.24
CA LEU A 525 14.74 52.12 59.79
C LEU A 525 16.00 51.33 59.35
N ASN A 526 16.57 51.68 58.19
CA ASN A 526 18.01 51.97 58.07
C ASN A 526 18.28 52.68 56.72
N GLY A 527 17.83 53.93 56.64
CA GLY A 527 17.61 54.68 55.39
C GLY A 527 18.78 55.52 54.86
N GLU A 528 19.96 55.53 55.47
CA GLU A 528 21.02 56.49 55.08
C GLU A 528 22.18 55.88 54.27
N THR A 529 22.48 54.57 54.39
CA THR A 529 23.60 53.98 53.63
C THR A 529 23.20 53.49 52.22
N LYS A 530 21.91 53.16 52.00
CA LYS A 530 21.40 52.71 50.70
C LYS A 530 21.13 53.84 49.70
N ARG A 531 21.01 55.10 50.14
CA ARG A 531 20.70 56.23 49.25
C ARG A 531 21.85 56.59 48.29
N LEU A 532 23.11 56.40 48.70
CA LEU A 532 24.27 56.72 47.86
C LEU A 532 24.57 55.64 46.80
N GLN A 533 24.36 54.35 47.12
CA GLN A 533 24.54 53.26 46.15
C GLN A 533 23.47 53.23 45.05
N ILE A 534 22.23 53.63 45.38
CA ILE A 534 21.13 53.68 44.40
C ILE A 534 21.28 54.87 43.45
N LEU A 535 21.83 56.00 43.91
CA LEU A 535 22.03 57.18 43.05
C LEU A 535 23.09 56.93 41.96
N GLY A 536 24.19 56.25 42.29
CA GLY A 536 25.24 55.90 41.32
C GLY A 536 24.75 54.96 40.21
N ASN A 537 24.08 53.87 40.58
CA ASN A 537 23.55 52.89 39.62
C ASN A 537 22.43 53.48 38.74
N ASN A 538 21.66 54.44 39.25
CA ASN A 538 20.64 55.12 38.46
C ASN A 538 21.24 56.11 37.44
N ILE A 539 22.35 56.78 37.77
CA ILE A 539 23.02 57.70 36.84
C ILE A 539 23.64 56.93 35.66
N GLU A 540 24.30 55.79 35.90
CA GLU A 540 24.83 54.94 34.82
C GLU A 540 23.72 54.35 33.94
N SER A 541 22.62 53.91 34.55
CA SER A 541 21.45 53.39 33.83
C SER A 541 20.79 54.47 32.94
N VAL A 542 20.68 55.70 33.43
CA VAL A 542 20.14 56.85 32.68
C VAL A 542 21.10 57.28 31.56
N LEU A 543 22.41 57.32 31.80
CA LEU A 543 23.41 57.62 30.76
C LEU A 543 23.39 56.56 29.64
N SER A 544 23.31 55.28 29.99
CA SER A 544 23.17 54.19 28.99
C SER A 544 21.86 54.28 28.20
N SER A 545 20.78 54.76 28.83
CA SER A 545 19.49 54.97 28.18
C SER A 545 19.49 56.19 27.26
N ILE A 546 20.26 57.24 27.60
CA ILE A 546 20.47 58.42 26.75
C ILE A 546 21.32 58.08 25.52
N GLU A 547 22.39 57.29 25.68
CA GLU A 547 23.23 56.84 24.53
C GLU A 547 22.46 55.95 23.55
N ARG A 548 21.59 55.06 24.06
CA ARG A 548 20.69 54.22 23.23
C ARG A 548 19.70 55.04 22.39
N LEU A 549 19.36 56.25 22.80
CA LEU A 549 18.42 57.13 22.08
C LEU A 549 19.12 58.07 21.08
N ARG A 550 20.38 58.41 21.29
CA ARG A 550 21.10 59.43 20.49
C ARG A 550 21.84 58.86 19.28
N GLN A 551 22.54 57.73 19.40
CA GLN A 551 23.32 57.13 18.29
C GLN A 551 22.53 56.79 17.01
N PRO A 552 21.29 56.27 17.08
CA PRO A 552 20.55 55.90 15.86
C PRO A 552 20.04 57.12 15.07
N ALA A 553 19.92 58.30 15.69
CA ALA A 553 19.48 59.52 15.03
C ALA A 553 20.63 60.19 14.25
N ASP A 554 21.85 60.14 14.78
CA ASP A 554 23.04 60.75 14.14
C ASP A 554 23.55 59.93 12.93
N SER A 555 23.38 58.61 12.93
CA SER A 555 23.80 57.71 11.84
C SER A 555 22.85 57.67 10.62
N LYS A 556 21.65 58.23 10.74
CA LYS A 556 20.61 58.17 9.69
C LYS A 556 21.02 58.87 8.39
N ASN A 557 21.63 60.06 8.49
CA ASN A 557 21.93 60.90 7.33
C ASN A 557 23.00 60.28 6.42
N ASP A 558 24.01 59.64 7.01
CA ASP A 558 25.10 58.99 6.29
C ASP A 558 24.62 57.74 5.54
N GLU A 559 23.76 56.93 6.17
CA GLU A 559 23.20 55.74 5.55
C GLU A 559 22.17 56.10 4.46
N GLU A 560 21.40 57.17 4.63
CA GLU A 560 20.44 57.66 3.63
C GLU A 560 21.13 58.01 2.29
N GLN A 561 22.33 58.58 2.32
CA GLN A 561 23.11 58.86 1.10
C GLN A 561 23.49 57.58 0.36
N ILE A 562 23.90 56.54 1.07
CA ILE A 562 24.25 55.23 0.49
C ILE A 562 23.02 54.57 -0.17
N ILE A 563 21.86 54.63 0.49
CA ILE A 563 20.60 54.08 -0.06
C ILE A 563 20.12 54.87 -1.30
N ARG A 564 20.36 56.19 -1.35
CA ARG A 564 20.03 57.00 -2.53
C ARG A 564 20.92 56.70 -3.74
N MET A 565 22.18 56.31 -3.53
CA MET A 565 23.11 55.94 -4.61
C MET A 565 22.75 54.62 -5.30
N GLY A 566 22.12 53.69 -4.57
CA GLY A 566 21.72 52.37 -5.04
C GLY A 566 22.86 51.32 -5.07
N PRO A 567 22.53 50.03 -5.24
CA PRO A 567 23.47 48.91 -5.06
C PRO A 567 24.66 48.94 -6.02
N ASP A 568 24.42 49.39 -7.25
CA ASP A 568 25.40 49.37 -8.34
C ASP A 568 26.47 50.46 -8.18
N LYS A 569 26.11 51.65 -7.69
CA LYS A 569 27.02 52.79 -7.53
C LYS A 569 27.68 52.85 -6.15
N ALA A 570 26.99 52.40 -5.11
CA ALA A 570 27.54 52.35 -3.75
C ALA A 570 28.47 51.14 -3.51
N GLY A 571 28.38 50.11 -4.36
CA GLY A 571 29.04 48.82 -4.19
C GLY A 571 28.21 47.90 -3.30
N LEU A 572 27.91 46.69 -3.80
CA LEU A 572 26.99 45.74 -3.15
C LEU A 572 27.34 45.46 -1.67
N PRO A 573 28.60 45.18 -1.26
CA PRO A 573 28.92 44.95 0.15
C PRO A 573 28.64 46.16 1.05
N ASN A 574 28.99 47.36 0.59
CA ASN A 574 28.76 48.60 1.33
C ASN A 574 27.27 48.92 1.46
N TYR A 575 26.52 48.68 0.38
CA TYR A 575 25.07 48.85 0.34
C TYR A 575 24.35 47.88 1.30
N LEU A 576 24.74 46.60 1.31
CA LEU A 576 24.19 45.60 2.24
C LEU A 576 24.52 45.93 3.70
N ALA A 577 25.74 46.41 3.98
CA ALA A 577 26.15 46.83 5.32
C ALA A 577 25.32 48.03 5.82
N SER A 578 25.00 48.97 4.93
CA SER A 578 24.14 50.12 5.21
C SER A 578 22.73 49.70 5.61
N ILE A 579 22.09 48.83 4.82
CA ILE A 579 20.74 48.32 5.16
C ILE A 579 20.77 47.51 6.48
N LYS A 580 21.83 46.74 6.75
CA LYS A 580 21.98 46.01 8.02
C LYS A 580 22.04 46.95 9.24
N ARG A 581 22.78 48.06 9.13
CA ARG A 581 22.85 49.09 10.19
C ARG A 581 21.51 49.79 10.38
N LEU A 582 20.81 50.12 9.29
CA LEU A 582 19.46 50.69 9.35
C LEU A 582 18.44 49.75 10.00
N ASN A 583 18.47 48.44 9.69
CA ASN A 583 17.62 47.43 10.33
C ASN A 583 17.88 47.30 11.83
N LYS A 584 19.15 47.34 12.25
CA LYS A 584 19.53 47.32 13.66
C LYS A 584 19.03 48.59 14.39
N ALA A 585 19.28 49.77 13.82
CA ALA A 585 18.80 51.04 14.35
C ALA A 585 17.27 51.05 14.49
N LEU A 586 16.55 50.52 13.49
CA LEU A 586 15.10 50.39 13.53
C LEU A 586 14.61 49.42 14.64
N SER A 587 15.30 48.30 14.85
CA SER A 587 14.99 47.35 15.93
C SER A 587 15.20 47.97 17.30
N ASP A 588 16.35 48.62 17.51
CA ASP A 588 16.70 49.28 18.77
C ASP A 588 15.72 50.42 19.11
N MET A 589 15.30 51.20 18.10
CA MET A 589 14.29 52.24 18.28
C MET A 589 12.89 51.68 18.57
N LYS A 590 12.47 50.59 17.91
CA LYS A 590 11.18 49.93 18.22
C LYS A 590 11.15 49.38 19.65
N ALA A 591 12.27 48.87 20.16
CA ALA A 591 12.37 48.36 21.52
C ALA A 591 12.23 49.47 22.59
N SER A 592 12.54 50.73 22.26
CA SER A 592 12.44 51.85 23.20
C SER A 592 11.00 52.25 23.57
N ASN A 593 10.01 51.91 22.72
CA ASN A 593 8.58 52.17 22.91
C ASN A 593 8.19 53.63 23.28
N LEU A 594 9.03 54.61 22.92
CA LEU A 594 8.80 56.02 23.24
C LEU A 594 7.97 56.73 22.16
N ARG A 595 6.94 57.47 22.59
CA ARG A 595 6.07 58.23 21.67
C ARG A 595 6.82 59.29 20.86
N SER A 596 7.89 59.87 21.42
CA SER A 596 8.77 60.85 20.74
C SER A 596 9.61 60.26 19.61
N THR A 597 9.78 58.94 19.53
CA THR A 597 10.61 58.26 18.52
C THR A 597 9.81 57.71 17.33
N GLN A 598 8.48 57.80 17.37
CA GLN A 598 7.61 57.21 16.34
C GLN A 598 7.84 57.79 14.94
N GLN A 599 8.16 59.08 14.83
CA GLN A 599 8.45 59.71 13.54
C GLN A 599 9.76 59.17 12.93
N THR A 600 10.83 59.07 13.71
CA THR A 600 12.11 58.49 13.27
C THR A 600 11.98 57.01 12.90
N VAL A 601 11.19 56.25 13.66
CA VAL A 601 10.86 54.85 13.34
C VAL A 601 10.15 54.74 11.98
N ALA A 602 9.19 55.62 11.68
CA ALA A 602 8.49 55.63 10.40
C ALA A 602 9.42 55.98 9.23
N GLU A 603 10.36 56.90 9.42
CA GLU A 603 11.36 57.28 8.41
C GLU A 603 12.38 56.17 8.15
N LEU A 604 12.92 55.54 9.21
CA LEU A 604 13.81 54.38 9.08
C LEU A 604 13.11 53.20 8.39
N GLN A 605 11.83 52.95 8.69
CA GLN A 605 11.04 51.93 7.98
C GLN A 605 10.93 52.23 6.49
N ARG A 606 10.71 53.49 6.10
CA ARG A 606 10.67 53.89 4.69
C ARG A 606 12.00 53.69 3.99
N LEU A 607 13.12 54.05 4.63
CA LEU A 607 14.46 53.87 4.07
C LEU A 607 14.85 52.40 3.91
N VAL A 608 14.58 51.56 4.92
CA VAL A 608 14.78 50.10 4.82
C VAL A 608 13.95 49.50 3.70
N LYS A 609 12.67 49.89 3.58
CA LYS A 609 11.79 49.42 2.51
C LYS A 609 12.32 49.81 1.13
N LEU A 610 12.72 51.07 0.95
CA LEU A 610 13.34 51.55 -0.29
C LEU A 610 14.62 50.76 -0.62
N GLY A 611 15.47 50.53 0.39
CA GLY A 611 16.72 49.79 0.24
C GLY A 611 16.51 48.36 -0.25
N ASN A 612 15.55 47.64 0.34
CA ASN A 612 15.19 46.28 -0.05
C ASN A 612 14.59 46.22 -1.45
N THR A 613 13.69 47.14 -1.82
CA THR A 613 13.11 47.20 -3.18
C THR A 613 14.17 47.47 -4.25
N GLN A 614 15.16 48.32 -3.98
CA GLN A 614 16.27 48.54 -4.92
C GLN A 614 17.15 47.30 -5.07
N LEU A 615 17.34 46.51 -4.00
CA LEU A 615 18.06 45.24 -4.06
C LEU A 615 17.30 44.22 -4.94
N GLU A 616 15.99 44.09 -4.75
CA GLU A 616 15.12 43.22 -5.56
C GLU A 616 15.18 43.61 -7.05
N ASN A 617 15.09 44.91 -7.37
CA ASN A 617 15.17 45.41 -8.75
C ASN A 617 16.55 45.17 -9.39
N SER A 618 17.63 45.27 -8.60
CA SER A 618 18.98 44.97 -9.09
C SER A 618 19.16 43.47 -9.36
N PHE A 619 18.56 42.60 -8.54
CA PHE A 619 18.57 41.15 -8.75
C PHE A 619 17.81 40.77 -10.02
N ASP A 620 16.60 41.30 -10.20
CA ASP A 620 15.78 41.10 -11.41
C ASP A 620 16.54 41.51 -12.68
N LYS A 621 17.11 42.73 -12.68
CA LYS A 621 17.86 43.25 -13.82
C LYS A 621 19.09 42.39 -14.14
N LEU A 622 19.83 41.93 -13.13
CA LEU A 622 21.02 41.10 -13.32
C LEU A 622 20.65 39.73 -13.90
N LEU A 623 19.59 39.09 -13.41
CA LEU A 623 19.16 37.77 -13.85
C LEU A 623 18.55 37.79 -15.27
N ARG A 624 17.77 38.83 -15.62
CA ARG A 624 17.18 38.98 -16.96
C ARG A 624 18.24 39.22 -18.04
N ASN A 625 19.31 39.95 -17.73
CA ASN A 625 20.39 40.19 -18.68
C ASN A 625 21.19 38.92 -19.03
N GLU A 626 21.30 38.00 -18.08
CA GLU A 626 22.08 36.76 -18.26
C GLU A 626 21.21 35.58 -18.74
N THR A 627 19.88 35.69 -18.63
CA THR A 627 18.97 34.65 -19.13
C THR A 627 18.75 34.82 -20.64
N PRO A 628 19.18 33.85 -21.48
CA PRO A 628 18.96 33.94 -22.91
C PRO A 628 17.46 34.00 -23.23
N ARG A 629 17.07 34.77 -24.26
CA ARG A 629 15.64 34.88 -24.66
C ARG A 629 15.04 33.55 -25.13
N ALA A 630 15.84 32.73 -25.81
CA ALA A 630 15.48 31.39 -26.24
C ALA A 630 16.74 30.55 -26.49
N ILE A 631 16.66 29.25 -26.27
CA ILE A 631 17.65 28.28 -26.73
C ILE A 631 16.95 27.19 -27.53
N GLU A 632 17.66 26.58 -28.47
CA GLU A 632 17.17 25.41 -29.23
C GLU A 632 17.82 24.14 -28.63
N PRO A 633 17.11 23.35 -27.80
CA PRO A 633 17.70 22.22 -27.09
C PRO A 633 18.29 21.16 -28.04
N LEU A 634 17.72 21.02 -29.23
CA LEU A 634 18.18 20.05 -30.23
C LEU A 634 19.65 20.31 -30.65
N HIS A 635 20.10 21.56 -30.67
CA HIS A 635 21.49 21.91 -30.95
C HIS A 635 22.46 21.29 -29.94
N PHE A 636 22.08 21.26 -28.66
CA PHE A 636 22.91 20.76 -27.56
C PHE A 636 22.92 19.24 -27.53
N ILE A 637 21.77 18.62 -27.77
CA ILE A 637 21.62 17.15 -27.84
C ILE A 637 22.43 16.61 -29.02
N THR A 638 22.22 17.13 -30.23
CA THR A 638 22.87 16.61 -31.45
C THR A 638 24.38 16.83 -31.47
N LYS A 639 24.88 17.91 -30.86
CA LYS A 639 26.31 18.20 -30.76
C LYS A 639 26.96 17.71 -29.47
N ASN A 640 26.21 17.02 -28.61
CA ASN A 640 26.63 16.57 -27.29
C ASN A 640 27.33 17.67 -26.46
N LYS A 641 26.72 18.86 -26.43
CA LYS A 641 27.22 20.03 -25.69
C LYS A 641 26.47 20.19 -24.37
N PRO A 642 27.13 20.66 -23.29
CA PRO A 642 26.44 20.97 -22.04
C PRO A 642 25.45 22.12 -22.23
N PHE A 643 24.34 22.06 -21.50
CA PHE A 643 23.37 23.15 -21.44
C PHE A 643 23.98 24.36 -20.67
N PRO A 644 23.63 25.59 -21.04
CA PRO A 644 24.26 26.79 -20.49
C PRO A 644 23.89 27.04 -19.02
N VAL A 645 24.90 27.31 -18.19
CA VAL A 645 24.78 27.76 -16.78
C VAL A 645 25.24 29.22 -16.64
N LEU A 646 24.88 29.89 -15.54
CA LEU A 646 25.32 31.25 -15.26
C LEU A 646 26.82 31.30 -14.93
N SER A 647 27.45 32.46 -15.11
CA SER A 647 28.89 32.62 -14.84
C SER A 647 29.20 32.83 -13.35
N GLN A 648 30.44 32.48 -12.94
CA GLN A 648 30.88 32.52 -11.54
C GLN A 648 30.80 33.91 -10.88
N ASP A 649 31.11 35.00 -11.60
CA ASP A 649 30.94 36.38 -11.08
C ASP A 649 29.46 36.67 -10.71
N LYS A 650 28.54 36.11 -11.49
CA LYS A 650 27.10 36.31 -11.29
C LYS A 650 26.58 35.46 -10.14
N PHE A 651 27.07 34.24 -9.96
CA PHE A 651 26.76 33.44 -8.78
C PHE A 651 27.12 34.17 -7.48
N ALA A 652 28.32 34.74 -7.41
CA ALA A 652 28.76 35.49 -6.23
C ALA A 652 27.84 36.69 -5.92
N ARG A 653 27.47 37.47 -6.95
CA ARG A 653 26.60 38.64 -6.78
C ARG A 653 25.17 38.26 -6.41
N LEU A 654 24.54 37.34 -7.14
CA LEU A 654 23.17 36.88 -6.90
C LEU A 654 23.05 36.17 -5.54
N GLY A 655 24.03 35.34 -5.18
CA GLY A 655 24.08 34.64 -3.89
C GLY A 655 24.25 35.57 -2.69
N LEU A 656 25.05 36.64 -2.82
CA LEU A 656 25.18 37.68 -1.78
C LEU A 656 23.86 38.42 -1.54
N MET A 657 23.13 38.75 -2.61
CA MET A 657 21.83 39.41 -2.52
C MET A 657 20.80 38.48 -1.87
N ASN A 658 20.71 37.22 -2.30
CA ASN A 658 19.82 36.22 -1.72
C ASN A 658 20.09 36.01 -0.23
N SER A 659 21.35 35.80 0.16
CA SER A 659 21.74 35.57 1.56
C SER A 659 21.28 36.70 2.49
N PHE A 660 21.31 37.94 1.99
CA PHE A 660 20.86 39.10 2.74
C PHE A 660 19.33 39.13 2.92
N VAL A 661 18.55 39.12 1.83
CA VAL A 661 17.09 39.25 1.95
C VAL A 661 16.42 37.97 2.44
N ALA A 662 16.99 36.78 2.23
CA ALA A 662 16.54 35.56 2.91
C ALA A 662 16.68 35.68 4.45
N GLY A 663 17.77 36.29 4.94
CA GLY A 663 17.96 36.56 6.36
C GLY A 663 16.91 37.52 6.93
N VAL A 664 16.59 38.59 6.19
CA VAL A 664 15.55 39.57 6.57
C VAL A 664 14.16 38.94 6.52
N TYR A 665 13.85 38.16 5.49
CA TYR A 665 12.56 37.50 5.28
C TYR A 665 12.23 36.50 6.41
N ARG A 666 13.23 35.69 6.82
CA ARG A 666 13.09 34.76 7.95
C ARG A 666 12.86 35.50 9.27
N GLN A 667 13.53 36.63 9.50
CA GLN A 667 13.33 37.46 10.69
C GLN A 667 11.92 38.10 10.75
N SER A 668 11.30 38.35 9.59
CA SER A 668 9.93 38.87 9.50
C SER A 668 8.82 37.82 9.60
N GLY A 669 9.14 36.55 9.91
CA GLY A 669 8.16 35.47 10.05
C GLY A 669 7.75 34.79 8.74
N GLY A 670 8.51 34.99 7.65
CA GLY A 670 8.29 34.30 6.38
C GLY A 670 8.61 32.81 6.50
N ALA A 671 7.61 31.96 6.25
CA ALA A 671 7.70 30.51 6.50
C ALA A 671 8.19 29.68 5.29
N ALA A 672 7.91 30.13 4.06
CA ALA A 672 8.20 29.37 2.83
C ALA A 672 9.38 29.97 2.04
N PRO A 673 10.47 29.21 1.80
CA PRO A 673 11.65 29.65 1.03
C PRO A 673 11.35 30.26 -0.35
N GLN A 674 10.49 29.59 -1.13
CA GLN A 674 10.07 30.00 -2.46
C GLN A 674 9.21 31.27 -2.47
N GLU A 675 8.69 31.69 -1.32
CA GLU A 675 7.90 32.91 -1.19
C GLU A 675 8.77 34.16 -0.92
N SER A 676 10.08 33.98 -0.70
CA SER A 676 11.04 35.08 -0.63
C SER A 676 10.95 35.94 -1.91
N PRO A 677 10.98 37.28 -1.82
CA PRO A 677 10.91 38.16 -2.98
C PRO A 677 11.93 37.82 -4.08
N ILE A 678 13.17 37.50 -3.69
CA ILE A 678 14.22 37.08 -4.63
C ILE A 678 13.92 35.72 -5.27
N ALA A 679 13.42 34.76 -4.49
CA ALA A 679 13.05 33.45 -5.01
C ALA A 679 11.90 33.57 -6.03
N LYS A 680 10.91 34.42 -5.79
CA LYS A 680 9.81 34.68 -6.73
C LYS A 680 10.30 35.27 -8.05
N ILE A 681 11.17 36.27 -8.00
CA ILE A 681 11.78 36.88 -9.19
C ILE A 681 12.56 35.82 -9.98
N TYR A 682 13.34 34.99 -9.30
CA TYR A 682 14.09 33.91 -9.93
C TYR A 682 13.17 32.91 -10.64
N ILE A 683 12.15 32.41 -9.93
CA ILE A 683 11.17 31.46 -10.46
C ILE A 683 10.46 32.04 -11.68
N GLU A 684 10.01 33.30 -11.63
CA GLU A 684 9.32 33.95 -12.75
C GLU A 684 10.16 33.96 -14.02
N ILE A 685 11.42 34.41 -13.93
CA ILE A 685 12.31 34.53 -15.08
C ILE A 685 12.73 33.17 -15.63
N ARG A 686 13.17 32.26 -14.74
CA ARG A 686 13.76 30.98 -15.15
C ARG A 686 12.71 29.97 -15.58
N SER A 687 11.53 29.96 -14.98
CA SER A 687 10.45 29.06 -15.41
C SER A 687 9.95 29.39 -16.83
N GLN A 688 9.88 30.68 -17.19
CA GLN A 688 9.53 31.12 -18.54
C GLN A 688 10.59 30.70 -19.57
N TYR A 689 11.87 30.80 -19.20
CA TYR A 689 12.99 30.35 -20.03
C TYR A 689 12.92 28.84 -20.31
N LEU A 690 12.74 28.02 -19.26
CA LEU A 690 12.63 26.56 -19.40
C LEU A 690 11.44 26.15 -20.25
N SER A 691 10.27 26.75 -20.00
CA SER A 691 9.05 26.43 -20.74
C SER A 691 9.20 26.78 -22.22
N SER A 692 9.71 27.98 -22.53
CA SER A 692 9.87 28.45 -23.92
C SER A 692 10.84 27.57 -24.72
N ALA A 693 11.89 27.03 -24.08
CA ALA A 693 12.85 26.13 -24.73
C ALA A 693 12.24 24.77 -25.11
N LEU A 694 11.20 24.33 -24.40
CA LEU A 694 10.65 22.97 -24.49
C LEU A 694 9.39 22.86 -25.36
N VAL A 695 8.64 23.95 -25.55
CA VAL A 695 7.33 23.97 -26.27
C VAL A 695 7.41 23.40 -27.69
N ASN A 696 8.49 23.67 -28.43
CA ASN A 696 8.64 23.15 -29.80
C ASN A 696 8.79 21.62 -29.83
N LEU A 697 9.53 21.05 -28.88
CA LEU A 697 9.73 19.60 -28.76
C LEU A 697 8.48 18.89 -28.24
N ALA A 698 7.72 19.54 -27.36
CA ALA A 698 6.40 19.07 -26.93
C ALA A 698 5.45 18.92 -28.14
N THR A 699 5.38 19.96 -28.98
CA THR A 699 4.56 19.95 -30.20
C THR A 699 5.06 18.92 -31.22
N ALA A 700 6.38 18.80 -31.39
CA ALA A 700 6.97 17.79 -32.26
C ALA A 700 6.55 16.37 -31.84
N SER A 701 6.61 16.08 -30.53
CA SER A 701 6.27 14.76 -29.96
C SER A 701 4.84 14.33 -30.31
N THR A 702 3.86 15.23 -30.22
CA THR A 702 2.45 14.92 -30.57
C THR A 702 2.24 14.82 -32.07
N SER A 703 2.95 15.61 -32.87
CA SER A 703 2.85 15.55 -34.34
C SER A 703 3.43 14.27 -34.92
N THR A 704 4.56 13.78 -34.39
CA THR A 704 5.24 12.56 -34.86
C THR A 704 4.48 11.28 -34.51
N ALA A 705 3.63 11.31 -33.48
CA ALA A 705 2.79 10.16 -33.12
C ALA A 705 1.72 9.87 -34.18
N LYS A 706 1.25 10.89 -34.92
CA LYS A 706 0.25 10.74 -35.98
C LYS A 706 0.88 10.13 -37.23
N LYS A 707 0.83 8.80 -37.34
CA LYS A 707 1.35 8.04 -38.49
C LYS A 707 0.62 8.40 -39.79
N LYS A 708 1.34 8.30 -40.92
CA LYS A 708 0.74 8.43 -42.27
C LYS A 708 -0.23 7.30 -42.61
N ASN A 709 0.01 6.09 -42.07
CA ASN A 709 -0.90 4.95 -42.18
C ASN A 709 -1.42 4.58 -40.77
N PRO A 710 -2.72 4.76 -40.48
CA PRO A 710 -3.31 4.42 -39.18
C PRO A 710 -3.18 2.95 -38.79
N ASP A 711 -3.18 2.04 -39.78
CA ASP A 711 -3.17 0.59 -39.55
C ASP A 711 -1.76 0.01 -39.35
N ALA A 712 -0.71 0.81 -39.56
CA ALA A 712 0.66 0.36 -39.37
C ALA A 712 1.00 0.22 -37.87
N ILE A 713 1.63 -0.89 -37.47
CA ILE A 713 2.12 -1.08 -36.10
C ILE A 713 3.20 -0.04 -35.79
N TYR A 714 3.13 0.56 -34.60
CA TYR A 714 4.13 1.51 -34.11
C TYR A 714 5.53 0.89 -34.05
N ARG A 715 6.57 1.67 -34.38
CA ARG A 715 7.98 1.27 -34.28
C ARG A 715 8.71 2.16 -33.30
N ALA A 716 9.51 1.55 -32.42
CA ALA A 716 10.34 2.27 -31.45
C ALA A 716 11.20 3.35 -32.12
N GLY A 717 11.38 4.48 -31.44
CA GLY A 717 12.22 5.60 -31.89
C GLY A 717 11.58 6.51 -32.94
N THR A 718 10.31 6.29 -33.32
CA THR A 718 9.63 7.15 -34.31
C THR A 718 8.96 8.38 -33.70
N SER A 719 8.75 8.39 -32.37
CA SER A 719 8.19 9.53 -31.63
C SER A 719 9.26 10.51 -31.14
N GLY A 720 8.98 11.81 -31.24
CA GLY A 720 9.84 12.88 -30.72
C GLY A 720 9.95 12.93 -29.18
N ILE A 721 9.18 12.11 -28.45
CA ILE A 721 9.13 12.13 -26.98
C ILE A 721 10.48 11.84 -26.32
N GLY A 722 11.32 11.01 -26.94
CA GLY A 722 12.68 10.73 -26.44
C GLY A 722 13.59 11.96 -26.47
N THR A 723 13.56 12.72 -27.56
CA THR A 723 14.31 13.98 -27.67
C THR A 723 13.78 15.03 -26.70
N TYR A 724 12.46 15.08 -26.50
CA TYR A 724 11.85 15.96 -25.52
C TYR A 724 12.32 15.63 -24.09
N ALA A 725 12.32 14.35 -23.70
CA ALA A 725 12.80 13.91 -22.39
C ALA A 725 14.29 14.23 -22.17
N GLN A 726 15.15 14.01 -23.17
CA GLN A 726 16.58 14.36 -23.10
C GLN A 726 16.80 15.87 -22.93
N ALA A 727 16.03 16.69 -23.65
CA ALA A 727 16.07 18.15 -23.49
C ALA A 727 15.69 18.58 -22.08
N MET A 728 14.63 17.98 -21.52
CA MET A 728 14.21 18.22 -20.15
C MET A 728 15.29 17.84 -19.14
N GLU A 729 15.92 16.66 -19.28
CA GLU A 729 16.99 16.22 -18.36
C GLU A 729 18.13 17.24 -18.33
N GLY A 730 18.65 17.62 -19.50
CA GLY A 730 19.78 18.53 -19.59
C GLY A 730 19.47 19.93 -19.06
N LEU A 731 18.31 20.48 -19.41
CA LEU A 731 17.86 21.78 -18.94
C LEU A 731 17.64 21.80 -17.42
N PHE A 732 16.95 20.80 -16.87
CA PHE A 732 16.65 20.75 -15.44
C PHE A 732 17.89 20.57 -14.59
N VAL A 733 18.86 19.76 -15.05
CA VAL A 733 20.10 19.64 -14.29
C VAL A 733 20.94 20.91 -14.34
N SER A 734 21.00 21.60 -15.49
CA SER A 734 21.66 22.91 -15.56
C SER A 734 20.98 23.96 -14.67
N GLU A 735 19.66 23.89 -14.52
CA GLU A 735 18.91 24.77 -13.64
C GLU A 735 19.16 24.47 -12.16
N TYR A 736 19.21 23.19 -11.80
CA TYR A 736 19.54 22.77 -10.43
C TYR A 736 20.93 23.27 -10.03
N GLU A 737 21.91 23.22 -10.94
CA GLU A 737 23.24 23.78 -10.71
C GLU A 737 23.21 25.29 -10.48
N ASN A 738 22.43 26.05 -11.26
CA ASN A 738 22.26 27.48 -11.01
C ASN A 738 21.67 27.76 -9.62
N ILE A 739 20.66 26.99 -9.22
CA ILE A 739 20.00 27.12 -7.91
C ILE A 739 20.95 26.80 -6.77
N CYS A 740 21.73 25.72 -6.88
CA CYS A 740 22.71 25.34 -5.86
C CYS A 740 23.76 26.41 -5.59
N ASN A 741 24.12 27.21 -6.60
CA ASN A 741 25.11 28.27 -6.50
C ASN A 741 24.54 29.63 -6.00
N ILE A 742 23.22 29.85 -6.10
CA ILE A 742 22.56 31.13 -5.73
C ILE A 742 21.83 31.02 -4.39
N PHE A 743 21.23 29.86 -4.11
CA PHE A 743 20.34 29.65 -2.98
C PHE A 743 20.96 28.77 -1.90
N THR A 744 20.43 28.87 -0.68
CA THR A 744 20.88 28.01 0.43
C THR A 744 20.25 26.63 0.32
N ARG A 745 20.87 25.62 0.94
CA ARG A 745 20.45 24.22 0.81
C ARG A 745 18.98 23.96 1.17
N ASP A 746 18.44 24.72 2.13
CA ASP A 746 17.04 24.62 2.54
C ASP A 746 16.06 25.13 1.46
N ASP A 747 16.54 25.95 0.54
CA ASP A 747 15.74 26.56 -0.53
C ASP A 747 15.82 25.76 -1.85
N TRP A 748 16.77 24.82 -1.99
CA TRP A 748 17.06 24.13 -3.27
C TRP A 748 15.85 23.40 -3.84
N GLY A 749 15.25 22.49 -3.07
CA GLY A 749 14.08 21.73 -3.50
C GLY A 749 12.88 22.63 -3.85
N PRO A 750 12.37 23.46 -2.92
CA PRO A 750 11.19 24.29 -3.16
C PRO A 750 11.34 25.28 -4.34
N VAL A 751 12.51 25.90 -4.51
CA VAL A 751 12.76 26.81 -5.64
C VAL A 751 12.89 26.04 -6.95
N PHE A 752 13.55 24.87 -6.94
CA PHE A 752 13.71 24.05 -8.13
C PHE A 752 12.38 23.45 -8.61
N GLU A 753 11.56 22.91 -7.71
CA GLU A 753 10.22 22.42 -8.02
C GLU A 753 9.34 23.51 -8.62
N ALA A 754 9.30 24.70 -8.00
CA ALA A 754 8.52 25.83 -8.48
C ALA A 754 9.01 26.33 -9.85
N THR A 755 10.32 26.32 -10.10
CA THR A 755 10.91 26.74 -11.37
C THR A 755 10.59 25.77 -12.51
N CYS A 756 10.58 24.46 -12.22
CA CYS A 756 10.30 23.42 -13.21
C CYS A 756 8.79 23.20 -13.48
N GLN A 757 7.93 23.72 -12.59
CA GLN A 757 6.50 23.43 -12.60
C GLN A 757 5.79 23.73 -13.93
N PRO A 758 6.00 24.88 -14.61
CA PRO A 758 5.34 25.14 -15.90
C PRO A 758 5.72 24.14 -16.99
N SER A 759 6.99 23.74 -17.04
CA SER A 759 7.48 22.73 -17.99
C SER A 759 6.92 21.33 -17.69
N LEU A 760 6.75 20.98 -16.41
CA LEU A 760 6.10 19.72 -16.00
C LEU A 760 4.60 19.69 -16.36
N VAL A 761 3.90 20.82 -16.22
CA VAL A 761 2.50 20.95 -16.66
C VAL A 761 2.38 20.72 -18.17
N GLU A 762 3.31 21.27 -18.95
CA GLU A 762 3.35 21.11 -20.41
C GLU A 762 3.69 19.66 -20.83
N LEU A 763 4.62 19.00 -20.13
CA LEU A 763 4.85 17.56 -20.29
C LEU A 763 3.56 16.77 -20.01
N GLY A 764 2.85 17.08 -18.91
CA GLY A 764 1.58 16.44 -18.58
C GLY A 764 0.50 16.64 -19.65
N ARG A 765 0.43 17.83 -20.28
CA ARG A 765 -0.45 18.10 -21.43
C ARG A 765 -0.07 17.22 -22.62
N THR A 766 1.20 17.21 -22.99
CA THR A 766 1.74 16.40 -24.09
C THR A 766 1.42 14.92 -23.90
N LEU A 767 1.63 14.38 -22.69
CA LEU A 767 1.35 12.99 -22.38
C LEU A 767 -0.14 12.65 -22.44
N ARG A 768 -1.03 13.56 -22.03
CA ARG A 768 -2.48 13.36 -22.19
C ARG A 768 -2.90 13.29 -23.65
N GLU A 769 -2.34 14.16 -24.51
CA GLU A 769 -2.61 14.13 -25.95
C GLU A 769 -2.12 12.83 -26.59
N LEU A 770 -0.88 12.42 -26.30
CA LEU A 770 -0.33 11.13 -26.75
C LEU A 770 -1.17 9.95 -26.25
N ASN A 771 -1.57 9.97 -24.98
CA ASN A 771 -2.41 8.93 -24.40
C ASN A 771 -3.79 8.85 -25.08
N GLY A 772 -4.39 10.00 -25.42
CA GLY A 772 -5.63 10.06 -26.18
C GLY A 772 -5.48 9.39 -27.56
N HIS A 773 -4.37 9.64 -28.25
CA HIS A 773 -4.07 8.99 -29.52
C HIS A 773 -3.91 7.48 -29.38
N ILE A 774 -3.15 7.02 -28.37
CA ILE A 774 -2.94 5.59 -28.09
C ILE A 774 -4.28 4.89 -27.80
N LYS A 775 -5.15 5.51 -26.98
CA LYS A 775 -6.48 4.95 -26.67
C LYS A 775 -7.36 4.78 -27.90
N ALA A 776 -7.27 5.70 -28.86
CA ALA A 776 -8.03 5.61 -30.11
C ALA A 776 -7.52 4.48 -31.03
N HIS A 777 -6.25 4.08 -30.91
CA HIS A 777 -5.60 3.09 -31.78
C HIS A 777 -4.89 2.00 -30.97
N MET A 778 -5.57 1.43 -29.97
CA MET A 778 -4.99 0.51 -28.99
C MET A 778 -4.27 -0.70 -29.62
N THR A 779 -4.77 -1.22 -30.75
CA THR A 779 -4.21 -2.43 -31.38
C THR A 779 -2.90 -2.18 -32.12
N THR A 780 -2.63 -0.94 -32.55
CA THR A 780 -1.43 -0.60 -33.34
C THR A 780 -0.46 0.32 -32.59
N ASP A 781 -0.94 1.14 -31.67
CA ASP A 781 -0.18 2.20 -30.98
C ASP A 781 0.06 1.96 -29.48
N CYS A 782 -0.38 0.83 -28.92
CA CYS A 782 -0.05 0.47 -27.52
C CYS A 782 1.47 0.42 -27.25
N TYR A 783 2.27 0.10 -28.26
CA TYR A 783 3.74 0.07 -28.18
C TYR A 783 4.35 1.45 -27.88
N LEU A 784 3.73 2.54 -28.38
CA LEU A 784 4.13 3.90 -28.03
C LEU A 784 3.94 4.15 -26.53
N ALA A 785 2.93 3.55 -25.90
CA ALA A 785 2.73 3.63 -24.45
C ALA A 785 3.89 2.96 -23.69
N TYR A 786 4.37 1.81 -24.17
CA TYR A 786 5.50 1.11 -23.56
C TYR A 786 6.79 1.93 -23.65
N GLU A 787 7.06 2.53 -24.82
CA GLU A 787 8.23 3.40 -25.01
C GLU A 787 8.16 4.67 -24.15
N ILE A 788 7.00 5.33 -24.06
CA ILE A 788 6.82 6.50 -23.19
C ILE A 788 7.08 6.13 -21.73
N VAL A 789 6.59 4.96 -21.28
CA VAL A 789 6.82 4.47 -19.91
C VAL A 789 8.30 4.24 -19.64
N GLU A 790 9.04 3.66 -20.59
CA GLU A 790 10.48 3.47 -20.46
C GLU A 790 11.24 4.80 -20.37
N ILE A 791 11.06 5.66 -21.38
CA ILE A 791 11.78 6.94 -21.51
C ILE A 791 11.56 7.83 -20.29
N LEU A 792 10.30 7.98 -19.84
CA LEU A 792 10.00 8.87 -18.73
C LEU A 792 10.33 8.27 -17.36
N SER A 793 10.33 6.94 -17.23
CA SER A 793 10.84 6.29 -16.02
C SER A 793 12.35 6.50 -15.90
N GLU A 794 13.09 6.41 -17.01
CA GLU A 794 14.52 6.70 -17.06
C GLU A 794 14.83 8.17 -16.76
N LEU A 795 14.11 9.11 -17.39
CA LEU A 795 14.20 10.55 -17.07
C LEU A 795 14.00 10.80 -15.58
N SER A 796 12.94 10.23 -15.00
CA SER A 796 12.63 10.38 -13.58
C SER A 796 13.74 9.82 -12.68
N SER A 797 14.29 8.65 -13.00
CA SER A 797 15.41 8.07 -12.25
C SER A 797 16.70 8.87 -12.39
N ASN A 798 17.00 9.40 -13.58
CA ASN A 798 18.19 10.22 -13.81
C ASN A 798 18.12 11.55 -13.07
N LEU A 799 16.98 12.23 -13.11
CA LEU A 799 16.76 13.48 -12.38
C LEU A 799 16.83 13.25 -10.87
N GLU A 800 16.14 12.24 -10.34
CA GLU A 800 16.23 11.89 -8.92
C GLU A 800 17.69 11.65 -8.49
N ARG A 801 18.47 10.91 -9.28
CA ARG A 801 19.87 10.62 -8.97
C ARG A 801 20.76 11.87 -8.96
N ARG A 802 20.47 12.86 -9.82
CA ARG A 802 21.33 14.05 -10.01
C ARG A 802 20.89 15.24 -9.17
N THR A 803 19.60 15.40 -8.93
CA THR A 803 19.02 16.56 -8.24
C THR A 803 18.33 16.20 -6.93
N GLY A 804 17.97 14.93 -6.71
CA GLY A 804 17.22 14.48 -5.53
C GLY A 804 15.75 14.94 -5.48
N GLU A 805 15.23 15.46 -6.60
CA GLU A 805 13.94 16.16 -6.67
C GLU A 805 13.16 15.74 -7.94
N LEU A 806 11.88 16.12 -8.05
CA LEU A 806 10.99 15.95 -9.22
C LEU A 806 10.49 14.53 -9.54
N LYS A 807 10.92 13.50 -8.80
CA LYS A 807 10.44 12.12 -9.00
C LYS A 807 8.91 11.99 -8.91
N ASN A 808 8.29 12.61 -7.89
CA ASN A 808 6.85 12.52 -7.67
C ASN A 808 6.03 13.23 -8.76
N PRO A 809 6.33 14.49 -9.13
CA PRO A 809 5.66 15.16 -10.26
C PRO A 809 5.75 14.43 -11.60
N LEU A 810 6.91 13.84 -11.91
CA LEU A 810 7.12 13.08 -13.14
C LEU A 810 6.33 11.76 -13.12
N ALA A 811 6.36 11.03 -11.99
CA ALA A 811 5.57 9.82 -11.82
C ALA A 811 4.05 10.09 -11.93
N ALA A 812 3.57 11.21 -11.37
CA ALA A 812 2.18 11.62 -11.48
C ALA A 812 1.77 11.91 -12.93
N SER A 813 2.64 12.57 -13.70
CA SER A 813 2.41 12.88 -15.11
C SER A 813 2.40 11.63 -16.00
N LEU A 814 3.20 10.62 -15.65
CA LEU A 814 3.30 9.36 -16.40
C LEU A 814 2.13 8.39 -16.13
N LYS A 815 1.48 8.49 -14.97
CA LYS A 815 0.45 7.55 -14.50
C LYS A 815 -0.64 7.25 -15.55
N PRO A 816 -1.26 8.22 -16.25
CA PRO A 816 -2.32 7.93 -17.22
C PRO A 816 -1.87 7.07 -18.42
N VAL A 817 -0.63 7.25 -18.86
CA VAL A 817 -0.04 6.45 -19.95
C VAL A 817 0.26 5.04 -19.45
N ARG A 818 0.81 4.90 -18.23
CA ARG A 818 1.08 3.60 -17.61
C ARG A 818 -0.20 2.78 -17.42
N GLU A 819 -1.30 3.38 -17.00
CA GLU A 819 -2.61 2.69 -16.90
C GLU A 819 -3.13 2.25 -18.27
N THR A 820 -2.91 3.07 -19.30
CA THR A 820 -3.32 2.72 -20.67
C THR A 820 -2.49 1.55 -21.20
N ALA A 821 -1.17 1.57 -20.97
CA ALA A 821 -0.28 0.46 -21.27
C ALA A 821 -0.70 -0.83 -20.55
N LYS A 822 -1.09 -0.74 -19.27
CA LYS A 822 -1.64 -1.87 -18.49
C LYS A 822 -2.94 -2.40 -19.10
N SER A 823 -3.88 -1.52 -19.45
CA SER A 823 -5.16 -1.89 -20.05
C SER A 823 -5.04 -2.48 -21.47
N SER A 824 -3.95 -2.21 -22.18
CA SER A 824 -3.73 -2.74 -23.53
C SER A 824 -3.57 -4.26 -23.56
N LEU A 825 -2.95 -4.85 -22.53
CA LEU A 825 -2.65 -6.28 -22.46
C LEU A 825 -3.91 -7.18 -22.50
N PRO A 826 -4.94 -6.97 -21.65
CA PRO A 826 -6.19 -7.72 -21.76
C PRO A 826 -6.96 -7.40 -23.05
N GLU A 827 -6.95 -6.14 -23.51
CA GLU A 827 -7.64 -5.74 -24.74
C GLU A 827 -7.07 -6.43 -25.98
N LEU A 828 -5.74 -6.57 -26.09
CA LEU A 828 -5.09 -7.31 -27.19
C LEU A 828 -5.43 -8.81 -27.18
N LEU A 829 -5.54 -9.39 -25.98
CA LEU A 829 -5.93 -10.79 -25.82
C LEU A 829 -7.40 -10.99 -26.23
N ASP A 830 -8.30 -10.13 -25.78
CA ASP A 830 -9.72 -10.21 -26.12
C ASP A 830 -9.99 -9.85 -27.59
N ASP A 831 -9.22 -8.93 -28.19
CA ASP A 831 -9.23 -8.67 -29.63
C ASP A 831 -8.95 -9.95 -30.44
N THR A 832 -7.96 -10.74 -30.01
CA THR A 832 -7.64 -12.02 -30.65
C THR A 832 -8.86 -12.95 -30.68
N LYS A 833 -9.54 -13.09 -29.53
CA LYS A 833 -10.76 -13.91 -29.44
C LYS A 833 -11.88 -13.36 -30.32
N ARG A 834 -12.11 -12.04 -30.29
CA ARG A 834 -13.16 -11.39 -31.09
C ARG A 834 -12.93 -11.59 -32.59
N ARG A 835 -11.69 -11.42 -33.06
CA ARG A 835 -11.33 -11.61 -34.46
C ARG A 835 -11.51 -13.06 -34.91
N VAL A 836 -11.13 -14.05 -34.10
CA VAL A 836 -11.39 -15.47 -34.40
C VAL A 836 -12.89 -15.79 -34.40
N ASN A 837 -13.63 -15.31 -33.41
CA ASN A 837 -15.07 -15.56 -33.29
C ASN A 837 -15.88 -14.90 -34.41
N GLY A 838 -15.40 -13.78 -34.96
CA GLY A 838 -16.00 -13.07 -36.08
C GLY A 838 -15.82 -13.73 -37.44
N LEU A 839 -14.97 -14.76 -37.57
CA LEU A 839 -14.73 -15.45 -38.84
C LEU A 839 -15.99 -16.18 -39.32
N GLN A 840 -16.57 -15.78 -40.44
CA GLN A 840 -17.80 -16.41 -40.94
C GLN A 840 -17.56 -17.79 -41.59
N THR A 841 -16.39 -18.01 -42.17
CA THR A 841 -16.02 -19.24 -42.87
C THR A 841 -14.61 -19.69 -42.50
N LEU A 842 -14.36 -21.00 -42.53
CA LEU A 842 -13.02 -21.59 -42.43
C LEU A 842 -12.71 -22.39 -43.70
N PRO A 843 -11.42 -22.55 -44.08
CA PRO A 843 -11.04 -23.36 -45.23
C PRO A 843 -11.50 -24.82 -45.09
N LEU A 844 -12.21 -25.32 -46.11
CA LEU A 844 -12.80 -26.67 -46.11
C LEU A 844 -11.76 -27.80 -46.28
N ASP A 845 -10.53 -27.44 -46.62
CA ASP A 845 -9.37 -28.31 -46.78
C ASP A 845 -8.44 -28.32 -45.56
N GLY A 846 -8.75 -27.49 -44.54
CA GLY A 846 -7.95 -27.34 -43.33
C GLY A 846 -6.75 -26.40 -43.44
N ALA A 847 -6.68 -25.55 -44.49
CA ALA A 847 -5.61 -24.59 -44.64
C ALA A 847 -5.48 -23.60 -43.45
N PRO A 848 -4.27 -23.14 -43.11
CA PRO A 848 -4.06 -22.18 -42.03
C PRO A 848 -4.64 -20.81 -42.38
N ILE A 849 -4.96 -20.02 -41.35
CA ILE A 849 -5.54 -18.68 -41.49
C ILE A 849 -4.58 -17.58 -40.98
N PRO A 850 -4.58 -16.37 -41.59
CA PRO A 850 -3.60 -15.31 -41.29
C PRO A 850 -3.54 -14.88 -39.82
N ILE A 851 -4.66 -14.94 -39.10
CA ILE A 851 -4.76 -14.51 -37.69
C ILE A 851 -3.79 -15.26 -36.76
N VAL A 852 -3.41 -16.50 -37.10
CA VAL A 852 -2.42 -17.28 -36.36
C VAL A 852 -1.06 -16.57 -36.44
N SER A 853 -0.60 -16.30 -37.65
CA SER A 853 0.69 -15.62 -37.88
C SER A 853 0.70 -14.17 -37.39
N GLU A 854 -0.42 -13.46 -37.52
CA GLU A 854 -0.54 -12.08 -37.01
C GLU A 854 -0.45 -12.01 -35.48
N THR A 855 -1.11 -12.94 -34.77
CA THR A 855 -1.05 -13.02 -33.31
C THR A 855 0.37 -13.29 -32.83
N MET A 856 1.07 -14.22 -33.48
CA MET A 856 2.47 -14.54 -33.16
C MET A 856 3.41 -13.38 -33.46
N LYS A 857 3.24 -12.69 -34.60
CA LYS A 857 4.03 -11.50 -34.94
C LYS A 857 3.85 -10.37 -33.92
N ARG A 858 2.64 -10.22 -33.38
CA ARG A 858 2.35 -9.27 -32.29
C ARG A 858 3.12 -9.61 -31.01
N LEU A 859 3.12 -10.88 -30.60
CA LEU A 859 3.89 -11.35 -29.44
C LEU A 859 5.40 -11.15 -29.64
N GLN A 860 5.93 -11.44 -30.84
CA GLN A 860 7.33 -11.18 -31.17
C GLN A 860 7.68 -9.68 -31.06
N THR A 861 6.82 -8.79 -31.56
CA THR A 861 7.02 -7.34 -31.48
C THR A 861 7.01 -6.83 -30.03
N MET A 862 6.26 -7.48 -29.14
CA MET A 862 6.26 -7.12 -27.71
C MET A 862 7.59 -7.44 -27.02
N VAL A 863 8.39 -8.38 -27.54
CA VAL A 863 9.72 -8.69 -26.98
C VAL A 863 10.68 -7.50 -27.12
N ASP A 864 10.54 -6.70 -28.18
CA ASP A 864 11.34 -5.47 -28.36
C ASP A 864 11.10 -4.45 -27.22
N PHE A 865 9.98 -4.55 -26.51
CA PHE A 865 9.58 -3.71 -25.39
C PHE A 865 9.59 -4.47 -24.06
N LEU A 866 10.40 -5.54 -23.93
CA LEU A 866 10.39 -6.42 -22.77
C LEU A 866 10.62 -5.68 -21.45
N ARG A 867 11.54 -4.71 -21.40
CA ARG A 867 11.85 -3.98 -20.17
C ARG A 867 10.65 -3.17 -19.61
N PRO A 868 10.00 -2.27 -20.38
CA PRO A 868 8.81 -1.58 -19.90
C PRO A 868 7.64 -2.54 -19.66
N ILE A 869 7.47 -3.57 -20.49
CA ILE A 869 6.40 -4.56 -20.30
C ILE A 869 6.61 -5.36 -19.02
N SER A 870 7.83 -5.81 -18.70
CA SER A 870 8.13 -6.49 -17.43
C SER A 870 7.78 -5.60 -16.24
N SER A 871 8.10 -4.29 -16.29
CA SER A 871 7.69 -3.35 -15.24
C SER A 871 6.17 -3.22 -15.12
N ILE A 872 5.44 -3.24 -16.24
CA ILE A 872 3.97 -3.20 -16.26
C ILE A 872 3.39 -4.51 -15.74
N MET A 873 3.97 -5.65 -16.11
CA MET A 873 3.56 -7.00 -15.71
C MET A 873 3.68 -7.20 -14.20
N VAL A 874 4.78 -6.75 -13.58
CA VAL A 874 4.93 -6.74 -12.12
C VAL A 874 3.81 -5.91 -11.45
N SER A 875 3.41 -4.79 -12.06
CA SER A 875 2.31 -3.95 -11.55
C SER A 875 0.91 -4.50 -11.86
N LEU A 876 0.77 -5.39 -12.85
CA LEU A 876 -0.49 -6.04 -13.21
C LEU A 876 -0.73 -7.29 -12.37
N GLY A 877 0.35 -7.98 -11.98
CA GLY A 877 0.30 -9.28 -11.31
C GLY A 877 0.09 -10.41 -12.32
N ASP A 878 0.55 -11.61 -11.95
CA ASP A 878 0.40 -12.79 -12.80
C ASP A 878 -1.08 -13.15 -13.00
N GLY A 879 -1.49 -13.38 -14.25
CA GLY A 879 -2.88 -13.62 -14.64
C GLY A 879 -3.79 -12.38 -14.64
N GLY A 880 -3.27 -11.18 -14.34
CA GLY A 880 -4.06 -9.94 -14.29
C GLY A 880 -4.65 -9.49 -15.64
N TRP A 881 -4.26 -10.13 -16.75
CA TRP A 881 -4.81 -9.93 -18.11
C TRP A 881 -6.01 -10.82 -18.45
N LYS A 882 -6.39 -11.78 -17.59
CA LYS A 882 -7.53 -12.68 -17.85
C LYS A 882 -8.84 -11.97 -17.48
N SER A 883 -9.72 -11.79 -18.47
CA SER A 883 -11.07 -11.22 -18.28
C SER A 883 -11.91 -12.10 -17.34
N ALA A 884 -12.70 -11.49 -16.44
CA ALA A 884 -13.50 -12.15 -15.40
C ALA A 884 -14.63 -13.09 -15.91
N SER A 885 -14.76 -13.29 -17.22
CA SER A 885 -15.89 -13.98 -17.86
C SER A 885 -15.61 -15.43 -18.28
N THR A 886 -14.37 -15.92 -18.25
CA THR A 886 -14.01 -17.26 -18.78
C THR A 886 -14.06 -18.41 -17.77
N SER A 887 -14.60 -18.22 -16.56
CA SER A 887 -14.75 -19.27 -15.56
C SER A 887 -16.04 -20.09 -15.74
N ARG A 888 -16.14 -20.92 -16.80
CA ARG A 888 -17.18 -21.96 -16.86
C ARG A 888 -16.66 -23.25 -17.49
N GLY A 889 -16.28 -24.20 -16.65
CA GLY A 889 -16.17 -25.61 -17.02
C GLY A 889 -15.17 -26.44 -16.22
N GLY A 890 -15.50 -26.79 -14.96
CA GLY A 890 -14.92 -27.93 -14.25
C GLY A 890 -14.24 -27.65 -12.90
N GLY A 891 -15.00 -27.74 -11.80
CA GLY A 891 -14.51 -28.06 -10.45
C GLY A 891 -13.89 -26.96 -9.59
N GLY A 892 -14.71 -26.33 -8.75
CA GLY A 892 -14.39 -25.83 -7.40
C GLY A 892 -13.29 -24.76 -7.23
N ASP A 893 -13.70 -23.52 -6.96
CA ASP A 893 -12.98 -22.47 -6.23
C ASP A 893 -11.45 -22.37 -6.45
N ALA A 894 -11.04 -22.06 -7.68
CA ALA A 894 -9.76 -21.40 -7.89
C ALA A 894 -9.93 -19.89 -7.62
N VAL A 895 -9.88 -19.52 -6.33
CA VAL A 895 -9.41 -18.20 -5.91
C VAL A 895 -8.10 -17.94 -6.68
N PRO A 896 -7.86 -16.75 -7.28
CA PRO A 896 -6.56 -16.46 -7.90
C PRO A 896 -5.48 -16.83 -6.90
N SER A 897 -4.65 -17.81 -7.26
CA SER A 897 -3.77 -18.44 -6.27
C SER A 897 -2.85 -17.37 -5.68
N LEU A 898 -2.53 -17.51 -4.39
CA LEU A 898 -1.55 -16.68 -3.69
C LEU A 898 -0.17 -16.65 -4.36
N ALA A 899 0.08 -17.49 -5.38
CA ALA A 899 1.28 -17.42 -6.23
C ALA A 899 1.29 -16.21 -7.19
N SER A 900 0.15 -15.53 -7.40
CA SER A 900 0.07 -14.28 -8.19
C SER A 900 0.69 -13.06 -7.50
N PHE A 901 1.07 -13.20 -6.22
CA PHE A 901 1.76 -12.18 -5.43
C PHE A 901 3.03 -12.75 -4.78
N ASP A 902 3.81 -13.53 -5.53
CA ASP A 902 5.18 -13.81 -5.13
C ASP A 902 5.96 -12.49 -5.04
N ILE A 903 6.38 -12.16 -3.82
CA ILE A 903 7.25 -11.04 -3.51
C ILE A 903 8.60 -11.35 -4.17
N GLY A 904 8.78 -10.92 -5.41
CA GLY A 904 9.99 -11.14 -6.22
C GLY A 904 9.77 -11.75 -7.61
N ALA A 905 8.54 -11.89 -8.11
CA ALA A 905 8.30 -12.45 -9.45
C ALA A 905 9.01 -11.64 -10.55
N ASP A 906 9.87 -12.30 -11.33
CA ASP A 906 10.53 -11.70 -12.49
C ASP A 906 9.46 -11.27 -13.51
N GLY A 907 9.44 -10.00 -13.87
CA GLY A 907 8.48 -9.47 -14.85
C GLY A 907 8.60 -10.14 -16.23
N LYS A 908 9.73 -10.78 -16.54
CA LYS A 908 9.88 -11.62 -17.75
C LYS A 908 9.09 -12.93 -17.65
N GLU A 909 9.07 -13.56 -16.48
CA GLU A 909 8.32 -14.80 -16.23
C GLU A 909 6.81 -14.57 -16.33
N ILE A 910 6.34 -13.45 -15.79
CA ILE A 910 4.93 -13.03 -15.90
C ILE A 910 4.57 -12.77 -17.37
N PHE A 911 5.46 -12.11 -18.12
CA PHE A 911 5.25 -11.91 -19.56
C PHE A 911 5.23 -13.24 -20.35
N ALA A 912 6.03 -14.23 -19.95
CA ALA A 912 5.99 -15.56 -20.54
C ALA A 912 4.65 -16.29 -20.28
N HIS A 913 4.04 -16.11 -19.10
CA HIS A 913 2.67 -16.58 -18.84
C HIS A 913 1.65 -15.88 -19.74
N TYR A 914 1.75 -14.56 -19.92
CA TYR A 914 0.87 -13.82 -20.84
C TYR A 914 0.95 -14.36 -22.27
N CYS A 915 2.16 -14.63 -22.76
CA CYS A 915 2.36 -15.21 -24.09
C CYS A 915 1.70 -16.59 -24.20
N THR A 916 1.89 -17.44 -23.18
CA THR A 916 1.31 -18.79 -23.13
C THR A 916 -0.22 -18.74 -23.11
N ASP A 917 -0.81 -17.88 -22.28
CA ASP A 917 -2.26 -17.69 -22.19
C ASP A 917 -2.86 -17.12 -23.48
N THR A 918 -2.12 -16.24 -24.18
CA THR A 918 -2.56 -15.70 -25.47
C THR A 918 -2.58 -16.78 -26.55
N ILE A 919 -1.56 -17.64 -26.58
CA ILE A 919 -1.50 -18.80 -27.49
C ILE A 919 -2.63 -19.78 -27.17
N GLU A 920 -2.87 -20.07 -25.89
CA GLU A 920 -3.94 -20.97 -25.48
C GLU A 920 -5.33 -20.40 -25.82
N ALA A 921 -5.57 -19.10 -25.58
CA ALA A 921 -6.81 -18.44 -25.93
C ALA A 921 -7.06 -18.46 -27.46
N LEU A 922 -6.01 -18.25 -28.27
CA LEU A 922 -6.08 -18.40 -29.72
C LEU A 922 -6.50 -19.82 -30.10
N MET A 923 -5.81 -20.85 -29.57
CA MET A 923 -6.10 -22.26 -29.88
C MET A 923 -7.50 -22.70 -29.45
N LEU A 924 -7.97 -22.25 -28.27
CA LEU A 924 -9.32 -22.51 -27.79
C LEU A 924 -10.38 -21.89 -28.70
N ALA A 925 -10.19 -20.63 -29.11
CA ALA A 925 -11.11 -19.96 -30.02
C ALA A 925 -11.13 -20.64 -31.40
N LEU A 926 -9.97 -21.07 -31.90
CA LEU A 926 -9.87 -21.80 -33.17
C LEU A 926 -10.55 -23.17 -33.11
N ASP A 927 -10.40 -23.94 -32.03
CA ASP A 927 -11.11 -25.22 -31.83
C ASP A 927 -12.62 -25.02 -31.77
N ALA A 928 -13.09 -24.03 -31.01
CA ALA A 928 -14.51 -23.70 -30.91
C ALA A 928 -15.08 -23.32 -32.29
N ARG A 929 -14.36 -22.49 -33.05
CA ARG A 929 -14.81 -22.09 -34.40
C ARG A 929 -14.75 -23.24 -35.40
N ALA A 930 -13.71 -24.07 -35.34
CA ALA A 930 -13.59 -25.27 -36.16
C ALA A 930 -14.76 -26.23 -35.93
N ARG A 931 -15.17 -26.46 -34.68
CA ARG A 931 -16.34 -27.31 -34.35
C ARG A 931 -17.66 -26.79 -34.91
N LEU A 932 -17.81 -25.47 -35.01
CA LEU A 932 -19.03 -24.84 -35.51
C LEU A 932 -19.09 -24.83 -37.04
N LEU A 933 -17.96 -24.59 -37.70
CA LEU A 933 -17.91 -24.35 -39.15
C LEU A 933 -17.42 -25.55 -39.98
N LEU A 934 -16.65 -26.47 -39.38
CA LEU A 934 -16.17 -27.67 -40.06
C LEU A 934 -16.95 -28.89 -39.54
N GLN A 935 -17.61 -29.61 -40.43
CA GLN A 935 -18.52 -30.70 -40.04
C GLN A 935 -17.81 -32.05 -39.79
N LYS A 936 -16.63 -32.27 -40.37
CA LYS A 936 -15.91 -33.56 -40.28
C LYS A 936 -14.71 -33.43 -39.35
N LYS A 937 -14.55 -34.36 -38.41
CA LYS A 937 -13.40 -34.38 -37.47
C LYS A 937 -12.03 -34.42 -38.15
N PRO A 938 -11.81 -35.16 -39.25
CA PRO A 938 -10.49 -35.20 -39.89
C PRO A 938 -10.00 -33.83 -40.40
N VAL A 939 -10.87 -33.04 -41.02
CA VAL A 939 -10.48 -31.69 -41.48
C VAL A 939 -10.24 -30.72 -40.31
N MET A 940 -10.98 -30.88 -39.21
CA MET A 940 -10.70 -30.14 -37.97
C MET A 940 -9.33 -30.49 -37.39
N GLY A 941 -8.96 -31.78 -37.42
CA GLY A 941 -7.64 -32.25 -37.03
C GLY A 941 -6.52 -31.62 -37.86
N VAL A 942 -6.69 -31.54 -39.18
CA VAL A 942 -5.74 -30.88 -40.09
C VAL A 942 -5.59 -29.39 -39.77
N PHE A 943 -6.71 -28.68 -39.65
CA PHE A 943 -6.72 -27.24 -39.36
C PHE A 943 -5.99 -26.89 -38.05
N LEU A 944 -6.25 -27.64 -36.99
CA LEU A 944 -5.59 -27.44 -35.70
C LEU A 944 -4.10 -27.81 -35.74
N ALA A 945 -3.73 -28.90 -36.43
CA ALA A 945 -2.33 -29.31 -36.54
C ALA A 945 -1.49 -28.30 -37.35
N ASN A 946 -2.04 -27.73 -38.43
CA ASN A 946 -1.40 -26.65 -39.19
C ASN A 946 -1.18 -25.41 -38.30
N SER A 947 -2.20 -25.03 -37.54
CA SER A 947 -2.13 -23.87 -36.63
C SER A 947 -1.06 -24.04 -35.55
N VAL A 948 -0.99 -25.22 -34.91
CA VAL A 948 0.05 -25.54 -33.91
C VAL A 948 1.45 -25.51 -34.53
N THR A 949 1.62 -26.07 -35.72
CA THR A 949 2.92 -26.14 -36.41
C THR A 949 3.45 -24.75 -36.76
N ILE A 950 2.58 -23.85 -37.21
CA ILE A 950 2.96 -22.45 -37.50
C ILE A 950 3.35 -21.72 -36.23
N ILE A 951 2.59 -21.88 -35.13
CA ILE A 951 2.91 -21.27 -33.83
C ILE A 951 4.29 -21.74 -33.35
N ASP A 952 4.53 -23.06 -33.36
CA ASP A 952 5.80 -23.66 -32.94
C ASP A 952 6.97 -23.12 -33.78
N ARG A 953 6.83 -23.10 -35.11
CA ARG A 953 7.85 -22.54 -36.04
C ARG A 953 8.15 -21.06 -35.74
N MET A 954 7.14 -20.25 -35.46
CA MET A 954 7.34 -18.82 -35.16
C MET A 954 7.94 -18.58 -33.77
N ILE A 955 7.69 -19.46 -32.79
CA ILE A 955 8.38 -19.39 -31.49
C ILE A 955 9.86 -19.70 -31.68
N GLN A 956 10.20 -20.82 -32.31
CA GLN A 956 11.58 -21.30 -32.47
C GLN A 956 12.48 -20.36 -33.29
N THR A 957 11.89 -19.54 -34.17
CA THR A 957 12.62 -18.60 -35.04
C THR A 957 12.78 -17.20 -34.45
N SER A 958 12.40 -16.98 -33.18
CA SER A 958 12.43 -15.67 -32.52
C SER A 958 12.96 -15.73 -31.10
N GLU A 959 13.20 -14.57 -30.48
CA GLU A 959 13.60 -14.46 -29.08
C GLU A 959 12.55 -14.97 -28.08
N LEU A 960 11.32 -15.26 -28.54
CA LEU A 960 10.30 -15.94 -27.75
C LEU A 960 10.73 -17.35 -27.32
N ALA A 961 11.62 -18.01 -28.06
CA ALA A 961 12.09 -19.35 -27.71
C ALA A 961 12.76 -19.37 -26.32
N GLY A 962 13.60 -18.39 -26.01
CA GLY A 962 14.26 -18.28 -24.71
C GLY A 962 13.31 -17.94 -23.56
N LEU A 963 12.19 -17.27 -23.85
CA LEU A 963 11.16 -16.91 -22.86
C LEU A 963 10.16 -18.05 -22.59
N LEU A 964 9.94 -18.95 -23.56
CA LEU A 964 8.93 -20.01 -23.50
C LEU A 964 9.51 -21.42 -23.30
N ASP A 965 10.82 -21.53 -23.06
CA ASP A 965 11.50 -22.80 -22.86
C ASP A 965 10.91 -23.57 -21.66
N GLY A 966 10.72 -24.88 -21.81
CA GLY A 966 10.04 -25.72 -20.82
C GLY A 966 8.51 -25.56 -20.70
N ARG A 967 7.90 -24.56 -21.35
CA ARG A 967 6.45 -24.24 -21.25
C ARG A 967 5.63 -24.67 -22.47
N LEU A 968 6.29 -25.26 -23.46
CA LEU A 968 5.68 -25.74 -24.72
C LEU A 968 4.82 -27.01 -24.57
N VAL A 969 4.70 -27.57 -23.35
CA VAL A 969 3.84 -28.74 -23.05
C VAL A 969 2.38 -28.49 -23.44
N ALA A 970 1.92 -27.23 -23.37
CA ALA A 970 0.57 -26.85 -23.81
C ALA A 970 0.36 -27.09 -25.32
N LEU A 971 1.34 -26.77 -26.17
CA LEU A 971 1.25 -27.00 -27.62
C LEU A 971 1.23 -28.49 -27.96
N GLU A 972 1.95 -29.32 -27.21
CA GLU A 972 1.93 -30.78 -27.38
C GLU A 972 0.54 -31.36 -27.08
N THR A 973 -0.19 -30.79 -26.12
CA THR A 973 -1.57 -31.17 -25.83
C THR A 973 -2.51 -30.90 -27.02
N TRP A 974 -2.34 -29.77 -27.69
CA TRP A 974 -3.08 -29.43 -28.90
C TRP A 974 -2.70 -30.32 -30.08
N ARG A 975 -1.41 -30.67 -30.23
CA ARG A 975 -0.92 -31.60 -31.25
C ARG A 975 -1.57 -32.98 -31.10
N LYS A 976 -1.63 -33.52 -29.87
CA LYS A 976 -2.31 -34.80 -29.57
C LYS A 976 -3.81 -34.75 -29.84
N LYS A 977 -4.49 -33.64 -29.49
CA LYS A 977 -5.92 -33.44 -29.77
C LYS A 977 -6.20 -33.42 -31.28
N ALA A 978 -5.37 -32.73 -32.05
CA ALA A 978 -5.46 -32.71 -33.50
C ALA A 978 -5.29 -34.12 -34.12
N ALA A 979 -4.30 -34.89 -33.64
CA ALA A 979 -4.10 -36.28 -34.04
C ALA A 979 -5.29 -37.18 -33.69
N SER A 980 -5.90 -37.00 -32.52
CA SER A 980 -7.10 -37.74 -32.12
C SER A 980 -8.30 -37.46 -33.04
N PHE A 981 -8.51 -36.21 -33.46
CA PHE A 981 -9.56 -35.89 -34.44
C PHE A 981 -9.27 -36.48 -35.82
N TYR A 982 -8.00 -36.53 -36.21
CA TYR A 982 -7.61 -37.12 -37.47
C TYR A 982 -7.76 -38.65 -37.47
N ALA A 983 -7.47 -39.32 -36.33
CA ALA A 983 -7.57 -40.77 -36.18
C ALA A 983 -8.97 -41.32 -36.46
N ASP A 984 -10.03 -40.51 -36.34
CA ASP A 984 -11.41 -40.88 -36.71
C ASP A 984 -11.49 -41.34 -38.19
N SER A 985 -10.66 -40.78 -39.08
CA SER A 985 -10.57 -41.21 -40.48
C SER A 985 -10.13 -42.66 -40.66
N THR A 986 -9.37 -43.20 -39.69
CA THR A 986 -8.86 -44.58 -39.72
C THR A 986 -9.78 -45.58 -39.05
N LYS A 987 -10.73 -45.09 -38.23
CA LYS A 987 -11.62 -45.92 -37.42
C LYS A 987 -12.55 -46.74 -38.29
N ASP A 988 -13.25 -46.11 -39.23
CA ASP A 988 -14.19 -46.78 -40.14
C ASP A 988 -13.48 -47.85 -40.99
N VAL A 989 -12.27 -47.56 -41.43
CA VAL A 989 -11.41 -48.49 -42.18
C VAL A 989 -11.01 -49.68 -41.32
N SER A 990 -10.58 -49.44 -40.07
CA SER A 990 -10.13 -50.48 -39.15
C SER A 990 -11.26 -51.44 -38.73
N MET A 991 -12.51 -50.97 -38.65
CA MET A 991 -13.67 -51.78 -38.25
C MET A 991 -13.89 -52.99 -39.16
N HIS A 992 -13.61 -52.84 -40.45
CA HIS A 992 -13.76 -53.93 -41.43
C HIS A 992 -12.71 -55.04 -41.27
N LEU A 993 -11.61 -54.78 -40.55
CA LEU A 993 -10.49 -55.69 -40.36
C LEU A 993 -10.54 -56.48 -39.04
N PHE A 994 -11.48 -56.18 -38.13
CA PHE A 994 -11.65 -56.93 -36.88
C PHE A 994 -12.42 -58.25 -37.11
N ASP A 995 -11.96 -59.31 -36.44
CA ASP A 995 -12.59 -60.62 -36.46
C ASP A 995 -13.64 -60.80 -35.36
N VAL A 996 -14.86 -61.19 -35.76
CA VAL A 996 -15.98 -61.52 -34.86
C VAL A 996 -16.40 -62.99 -34.99
N ILE A 997 -15.79 -63.73 -35.93
CA ILE A 997 -16.14 -65.12 -36.21
C ILE A 997 -15.51 -66.01 -35.13
N HIS A 998 -16.34 -66.50 -34.21
CA HIS A 998 -15.95 -67.55 -33.26
C HIS A 998 -15.90 -68.88 -34.04
N THR A 999 -14.71 -69.41 -34.30
CA THR A 999 -14.57 -70.77 -34.81
C THR A 999 -15.16 -71.74 -33.79
N GLY A 1000 -16.24 -72.44 -34.15
CA GLY A 1000 -16.94 -73.39 -33.28
C GLY A 1000 -16.02 -74.50 -32.79
N ARG A 1001 -16.10 -74.79 -31.49
CA ARG A 1001 -15.41 -75.90 -30.81
C ARG A 1001 -15.78 -77.25 -31.44
N GLY A 1002 -14.77 -78.00 -31.84
CA GLY A 1002 -14.84 -79.45 -32.07
C GLY A 1002 -13.46 -80.08 -32.00
N GLY A 1003 -13.21 -80.91 -30.99
CA GLY A 1003 -12.00 -81.74 -30.86
C GLY A 1003 -10.88 -81.12 -30.00
N GLY A 1004 -10.44 -81.86 -28.97
CA GLY A 1004 -9.50 -81.39 -27.95
C GLY A 1004 -8.12 -80.95 -28.47
N GLY A 1005 -7.69 -79.78 -28.00
CA GLY A 1005 -6.35 -79.23 -28.19
C GLY A 1005 -6.24 -77.89 -27.47
N GLY A 1006 -5.24 -77.74 -26.60
CA GLY A 1006 -5.10 -76.60 -25.69
C GLY A 1006 -5.04 -75.23 -26.38
N ARG A 1007 -5.42 -74.20 -25.62
CA ARG A 1007 -5.23 -72.78 -25.96
C ARG A 1007 -3.75 -72.53 -26.30
N PRO A 1008 -3.37 -71.89 -27.42
CA PRO A 1008 -2.01 -71.40 -27.57
C PRO A 1008 -1.82 -70.22 -26.60
N THR A 1009 -0.81 -70.33 -25.75
CA THR A 1009 -0.28 -69.22 -24.94
C THR A 1009 0.39 -68.20 -25.86
N SER A 1010 0.04 -66.93 -25.69
CA SER A 1010 0.68 -65.83 -26.38
C SER A 1010 2.07 -65.58 -25.81
N GLY A 1011 3.11 -66.02 -26.52
CA GLY A 1011 4.48 -65.65 -26.25
C GLY A 1011 5.50 -66.74 -26.61
N GLN A 1012 5.87 -66.84 -27.88
CA GLN A 1012 7.22 -67.18 -28.33
C GLN A 1012 7.33 -67.02 -29.85
N GLY A 1013 8.42 -66.39 -30.30
CA GLY A 1013 8.71 -66.10 -31.70
C GLY A 1013 8.88 -67.38 -32.51
N GLY A 1014 8.13 -67.46 -33.60
CA GLY A 1014 8.21 -68.48 -34.63
C GLY A 1014 7.11 -68.19 -35.64
N ALA A 1015 7.48 -67.99 -36.90
CA ALA A 1015 6.54 -67.78 -37.99
C ALA A 1015 5.65 -69.02 -38.17
N MET A 1016 4.55 -69.08 -37.41
CA MET A 1016 3.48 -70.03 -37.68
C MET A 1016 2.82 -69.55 -38.96
N VAL A 1017 3.12 -70.21 -40.09
CA VAL A 1017 2.49 -69.95 -41.38
C VAL A 1017 0.99 -70.23 -41.18
N ILE A 1018 0.22 -69.15 -41.07
CA ILE A 1018 -1.24 -69.23 -41.06
C ILE A 1018 -1.63 -69.59 -42.49
N ASP A 1019 -1.93 -70.86 -42.74
CA ASP A 1019 -2.40 -71.33 -44.05
C ASP A 1019 -3.85 -70.87 -44.27
N SER A 1020 -4.04 -69.79 -45.02
CA SER A 1020 -5.36 -69.25 -45.36
C SER A 1020 -6.27 -70.30 -46.00
N ALA A 1021 -5.71 -71.21 -46.82
CA ALA A 1021 -6.43 -72.30 -47.47
C ALA A 1021 -7.12 -73.21 -46.44
N SER A 1022 -6.39 -73.57 -45.38
CA SER A 1022 -6.87 -74.44 -44.31
C SER A 1022 -8.01 -73.83 -43.51
N ILE A 1023 -7.91 -72.54 -43.18
CA ILE A 1023 -8.94 -71.80 -42.43
C ILE A 1023 -10.22 -71.67 -43.26
N LEU A 1024 -10.07 -71.37 -44.56
CA LEU A 1024 -11.21 -71.26 -45.46
C LEU A 1024 -11.91 -72.60 -45.69
N LYS A 1025 -11.21 -73.74 -45.66
CA LYS A 1025 -11.85 -75.07 -45.76
C LYS A 1025 -12.83 -75.34 -44.60
N GLY A 1026 -12.53 -74.83 -43.40
CA GLY A 1026 -13.38 -74.99 -42.21
C GLY A 1026 -14.57 -74.02 -42.10
N LEU A 1027 -14.70 -73.06 -43.02
CA LEU A 1027 -15.74 -72.02 -42.99
C LEU A 1027 -16.92 -72.34 -43.92
N GLY A 1028 -18.13 -72.06 -43.44
CA GLY A 1028 -19.36 -72.19 -44.22
C GLY A 1028 -19.45 -71.17 -45.36
N SER A 1029 -20.31 -71.43 -46.36
CA SER A 1029 -20.50 -70.53 -47.51
C SER A 1029 -20.91 -69.11 -47.10
N LYS A 1030 -21.69 -68.97 -46.02
CA LYS A 1030 -22.12 -67.68 -45.45
C LYS A 1030 -20.94 -66.88 -44.87
N ASP A 1031 -20.00 -67.55 -44.20
CA ASP A 1031 -18.83 -66.91 -43.59
C ASP A 1031 -17.83 -66.45 -44.67
N LYS A 1032 -17.65 -67.26 -45.71
CA LYS A 1032 -16.84 -66.89 -46.89
C LYS A 1032 -17.38 -65.65 -47.60
N GLU A 1033 -18.70 -65.55 -47.75
CA GLU A 1033 -19.33 -64.38 -48.36
C GLU A 1033 -19.24 -63.14 -47.46
N SER A 1034 -19.36 -63.31 -46.14
CA SER A 1034 -19.12 -62.25 -45.15
C SER A 1034 -17.69 -61.70 -45.23
N ILE A 1035 -16.67 -62.57 -45.35
CA ILE A 1035 -15.26 -62.16 -45.48
C ILE A 1035 -15.02 -61.38 -46.78
N LYS A 1036 -15.58 -61.81 -47.93
CA LYS A 1036 -15.52 -61.04 -49.18
C LYS A 1036 -16.20 -59.68 -49.06
N GLY A 1037 -17.33 -59.62 -48.34
CA GLY A 1037 -18.01 -58.37 -48.00
C GLY A 1037 -17.12 -57.43 -47.20
N LYS A 1038 -16.38 -57.94 -46.21
CA LYS A 1038 -15.39 -57.17 -45.43
C LYS A 1038 -14.25 -56.63 -46.29
N PHE A 1039 -13.66 -57.43 -47.17
CA PHE A 1039 -12.61 -56.94 -48.09
C PHE A 1039 -13.14 -55.84 -49.03
N SER A 1040 -14.36 -55.99 -49.56
CA SER A 1040 -14.97 -54.98 -50.44
C SER A 1040 -15.24 -53.67 -49.69
N ALA A 1041 -15.80 -53.76 -48.48
CA ALA A 1041 -16.06 -52.61 -47.63
C ALA A 1041 -14.76 -51.92 -47.19
N PHE A 1042 -13.73 -52.69 -46.85
CA PHE A 1042 -12.40 -52.17 -46.56
C PHE A 1042 -11.83 -51.40 -47.76
N ASN A 1043 -11.82 -51.98 -48.97
CA ASN A 1043 -11.25 -51.33 -50.15
C ASN A 1043 -11.93 -49.98 -50.43
N ALA A 1044 -13.27 -49.93 -50.39
CA ALA A 1044 -14.03 -48.71 -50.62
C ALA A 1044 -13.72 -47.62 -49.58
N SER A 1045 -13.71 -48.00 -48.29
CA SER A 1045 -13.42 -47.06 -47.19
C SER A 1045 -11.95 -46.61 -47.18
N PHE A 1046 -11.01 -47.51 -47.50
CA PHE A 1046 -9.58 -47.20 -47.56
C PHE A 1046 -9.24 -46.26 -48.72
N ASP A 1047 -9.84 -46.47 -49.90
CA ASP A 1047 -9.63 -45.60 -51.08
C ASP A 1047 -10.18 -44.19 -50.86
N ASP A 1048 -11.39 -44.08 -50.29
CA ASP A 1048 -11.99 -42.79 -49.92
C ASP A 1048 -11.17 -42.06 -48.86
N MET A 1049 -10.63 -42.79 -47.86
CA MET A 1049 -9.72 -42.22 -46.86
C MET A 1049 -8.44 -41.67 -47.49
N VAL A 1050 -7.80 -42.43 -48.40
CA VAL A 1050 -6.58 -42.01 -49.11
C VAL A 1050 -6.84 -40.78 -49.97
N LEU A 1051 -7.95 -40.74 -50.70
CA LEU A 1051 -8.34 -39.61 -51.54
C LEU A 1051 -8.56 -38.34 -50.71
N ARG A 1052 -9.26 -38.46 -49.56
CA ARG A 1052 -9.47 -37.34 -48.63
C ARG A 1052 -8.16 -36.84 -48.02
N HIS A 1053 -7.27 -37.75 -47.59
CA HIS A 1053 -5.96 -37.39 -47.07
C HIS A 1053 -5.17 -36.55 -48.08
N LYS A 1054 -5.15 -36.96 -49.35
CA LYS A 1054 -4.45 -36.22 -50.42
C LYS A 1054 -5.10 -34.87 -50.72
N GLY A 1055 -6.41 -34.74 -50.53
CA GLY A 1055 -7.17 -33.52 -50.77
C GLY A 1055 -7.07 -32.45 -49.67
N TYR A 1056 -6.54 -32.78 -48.49
CA TYR A 1056 -6.36 -31.80 -47.41
C TYR A 1056 -5.08 -30.96 -47.60
N SER A 1057 -5.17 -29.68 -47.25
CA SER A 1057 -4.04 -28.75 -47.24
C SER A 1057 -3.32 -28.87 -45.89
N MET A 1058 -2.13 -29.48 -45.90
CA MET A 1058 -1.35 -29.77 -44.70
C MET A 1058 0.06 -29.18 -44.82
N GLU A 1059 0.56 -28.59 -43.74
CA GLU A 1059 1.99 -28.32 -43.59
C GLU A 1059 2.79 -29.63 -43.72
N ARG A 1060 4.05 -29.53 -44.18
CA ARG A 1060 4.89 -30.70 -44.46
C ARG A 1060 5.02 -31.62 -43.25
N GLU A 1061 5.23 -31.04 -42.08
CA GLU A 1061 5.40 -31.74 -40.80
C GLU A 1061 4.10 -32.46 -40.38
N VAL A 1062 2.95 -31.83 -40.62
CA VAL A 1062 1.62 -32.39 -40.31
C VAL A 1062 1.31 -33.59 -41.21
N ARG A 1063 1.60 -33.47 -42.51
CA ARG A 1063 1.41 -34.56 -43.48
C ARG A 1063 2.21 -35.79 -43.10
N GLN A 1064 3.49 -35.62 -42.77
CA GLN A 1064 4.36 -36.71 -42.35
C GLN A 1064 3.87 -37.39 -41.06
N MET A 1065 3.42 -36.58 -40.08
CA MET A 1065 2.87 -37.08 -38.82
C MET A 1065 1.63 -37.95 -39.07
N PHE A 1066 0.63 -37.43 -39.78
CA PHE A 1066 -0.61 -38.15 -40.03
C PHE A 1066 -0.45 -39.37 -40.94
N ALA A 1067 0.40 -39.29 -41.97
CA ALA A 1067 0.71 -40.44 -42.82
C ALA A 1067 1.30 -41.60 -42.00
N LYS A 1068 2.23 -41.30 -41.10
CA LYS A 1068 2.85 -42.28 -40.21
C LYS A 1068 1.85 -42.89 -39.23
N ASP A 1069 0.98 -42.08 -38.63
CA ASP A 1069 -0.04 -42.56 -37.68
C ASP A 1069 -1.04 -43.49 -38.39
N MET A 1070 -1.48 -43.13 -39.59
CA MET A 1070 -2.37 -43.97 -40.41
C MET A 1070 -1.74 -45.31 -40.76
N GLN A 1071 -0.48 -45.30 -41.22
CA GLN A 1071 0.26 -46.50 -41.56
C GLN A 1071 0.38 -47.42 -40.35
N THR A 1072 0.79 -46.86 -39.20
CA THR A 1072 1.00 -47.62 -37.96
C THR A 1072 -0.28 -48.29 -37.45
N MET A 1073 -1.45 -47.66 -37.65
CA MET A 1073 -2.74 -48.22 -37.22
C MET A 1073 -3.32 -49.27 -38.18
N ILE A 1074 -3.27 -49.01 -39.49
CA ILE A 1074 -4.03 -49.83 -40.47
C ILE A 1074 -3.18 -50.97 -41.04
N GLU A 1075 -1.91 -50.73 -41.35
CA GLU A 1075 -1.06 -51.72 -42.03
C GLU A 1075 -0.93 -53.04 -41.24
N PRO A 1076 -0.70 -53.05 -39.90
CA PRO A 1076 -0.63 -54.29 -39.15
C PRO A 1076 -1.96 -55.06 -39.10
N LEU A 1077 -3.08 -54.34 -38.99
CA LEU A 1077 -4.42 -54.94 -38.97
C LEU A 1077 -4.75 -55.58 -40.31
N TYR A 1078 -4.44 -54.90 -41.42
CA TYR A 1078 -4.66 -55.42 -42.76
C TYR A 1078 -3.78 -56.63 -43.02
N ASN A 1079 -2.48 -56.57 -42.68
CA ASN A 1079 -1.55 -57.68 -42.87
C ASN A 1079 -2.04 -58.94 -42.15
N ARG A 1080 -2.53 -58.81 -40.91
CA ARG A 1080 -3.08 -59.94 -40.14
C ARG A 1080 -4.38 -60.49 -40.75
N PHE A 1081 -5.26 -59.62 -41.23
CA PHE A 1081 -6.52 -60.03 -41.88
C PHE A 1081 -6.26 -60.71 -43.23
N TRP A 1082 -5.32 -60.17 -44.00
CA TRP A 1082 -4.86 -60.71 -45.28
C TRP A 1082 -4.22 -62.09 -45.11
N ASP A 1083 -3.30 -62.27 -44.15
CA ASP A 1083 -2.66 -63.56 -43.86
C ASP A 1083 -3.68 -64.67 -43.60
N ARG A 1084 -4.79 -64.32 -42.95
CA ARG A 1084 -5.83 -65.28 -42.59
C ARG A 1084 -6.77 -65.63 -43.74
N TYR A 1085 -7.09 -64.69 -44.64
CA TYR A 1085 -8.24 -64.81 -45.54
C TYR A 1085 -7.99 -64.51 -47.02
N HIS A 1086 -6.76 -64.16 -47.44
CA HIS A 1086 -6.47 -63.73 -48.83
C HIS A 1086 -6.88 -64.75 -49.90
N GLU A 1087 -6.90 -66.05 -49.62
CA GLU A 1087 -7.29 -67.08 -50.60
C GLU A 1087 -8.81 -67.18 -50.84
N VAL A 1088 -9.64 -66.41 -50.12
CA VAL A 1088 -11.12 -66.42 -50.27
C VAL A 1088 -11.58 -66.07 -51.69
N ASP A 1089 -10.74 -65.33 -52.41
CA ASP A 1089 -10.95 -64.88 -53.78
C ASP A 1089 -10.23 -65.74 -54.84
N LYS A 1090 -9.53 -66.81 -54.41
CA LYS A 1090 -8.80 -67.73 -55.30
C LYS A 1090 -7.87 -67.03 -56.30
N GLY A 1091 -7.25 -65.92 -55.90
CA GLY A 1091 -6.34 -65.13 -56.75
C GLY A 1091 -7.02 -64.33 -57.88
N LYS A 1092 -8.35 -64.18 -57.89
CA LYS A 1092 -9.08 -63.46 -58.94
C LYS A 1092 -9.02 -61.94 -58.82
N GLY A 1093 -8.57 -61.39 -57.68
CA GLY A 1093 -8.41 -59.96 -57.44
C GLY A 1093 -9.72 -59.15 -57.46
N LYS A 1094 -10.88 -59.81 -57.39
CA LYS A 1094 -12.20 -59.17 -57.41
C LYS A 1094 -12.56 -58.58 -56.05
N TYR A 1095 -12.15 -59.23 -54.96
CA TYR A 1095 -12.45 -58.83 -53.59
C TYR A 1095 -11.18 -58.43 -52.84
N VAL A 1096 -10.09 -59.20 -52.98
CA VAL A 1096 -8.79 -58.88 -52.36
C VAL A 1096 -7.99 -58.01 -53.32
N LYS A 1097 -8.10 -56.67 -53.19
CA LYS A 1097 -7.50 -55.68 -54.10
C LYS A 1097 -6.01 -55.44 -53.84
N TYR A 1098 -5.60 -55.45 -52.57
CA TYR A 1098 -4.23 -55.12 -52.16
C TYR A 1098 -3.51 -56.36 -51.62
N ASP A 1099 -2.32 -56.64 -52.12
CA ASP A 1099 -1.36 -57.47 -51.37
C ASP A 1099 -0.58 -56.61 -50.36
N LYS A 1100 0.25 -57.26 -49.53
CA LYS A 1100 1.05 -56.57 -48.51
C LYS A 1100 1.99 -55.51 -49.07
N SER A 1101 2.56 -55.73 -50.26
CA SER A 1101 3.45 -54.77 -50.91
C SER A 1101 2.70 -53.59 -51.51
N ALA A 1102 1.54 -53.86 -52.11
CA ALA A 1102 0.67 -52.87 -52.73
C ALA A 1102 0.08 -51.92 -51.68
N ILE A 1103 -0.37 -52.42 -50.53
CA ILE A 1103 -0.89 -51.55 -49.46
C ILE A 1103 0.20 -50.70 -48.83
N ALA A 1104 1.41 -51.25 -48.62
CA ALA A 1104 2.56 -50.50 -48.12
C ALA A 1104 2.98 -49.39 -49.09
N ALA A 1105 2.96 -49.66 -50.40
CA ALA A 1105 3.23 -48.66 -51.43
C ALA A 1105 2.21 -47.51 -51.40
N VAL A 1106 0.93 -47.80 -51.14
CA VAL A 1106 -0.10 -46.75 -51.01
C VAL A 1106 0.19 -45.82 -49.82
N PHE A 1107 0.60 -46.35 -48.66
CA PHE A 1107 0.99 -45.53 -47.49
C PHE A 1107 2.20 -44.64 -47.78
N LEU A 1108 3.19 -45.13 -48.54
CA LEU A 1108 4.32 -44.32 -48.97
C LEU A 1108 3.89 -43.10 -49.81
N THR A 1109 2.79 -43.19 -50.55
CA THR A 1109 2.24 -42.04 -51.31
C THR A 1109 1.49 -41.01 -50.46
N LEU A 1110 1.37 -41.22 -49.14
CA LEU A 1110 0.69 -40.29 -48.23
C LEU A 1110 1.65 -39.31 -47.55
N TYR A 1111 2.94 -39.66 -47.46
CA TYR A 1111 4.01 -38.75 -47.03
C TYR A 1111 4.23 -37.64 -48.05
#